data_AF-A0A9P8E8K2-F1
#
_entry.id   AF-A0A9P8E8K2-F1
#
_cell.length_a   1.000
_cell.length_b   1.000
_cell.length_c   1.000
_cell.angle_alpha   90.00
_cell.angle_beta   90.00
_cell.angle_gamma   90.00
#
_symmetry.space_group_name_H-M   'P 1'
#
loop_
_entity.id
_entity.type
_entity.pdbx_description
1 polymer ?
#
loop_
_entity_poly.entity_id
_entity_poly.type
_entity_poly.pdbx_seq_one_letter_code
_entity_poly.pdbx_strand_id
1 'polypeptide(L)'
;KAAFGGGGRGMRVVWKQEELKEAFERATSEAKSAFGNGTVFVERFLYRPKHIEVQLLGDSHGNVVHLYERDCSVQRRHQKVVELAPAKDLPEETRQAILNDAVALAKSVNYRNAGTAEFLVDQENRHYFIEINPRIQVEHTITEEITGIDIVAAQIQIAAGASLEQLGLTQDRISVRGFAFQCRITTEDPSKGFSPDTGRIEVYRSAGGNGVRLDGGNGFAGAVITPHYDSMLVKCSCRGSTYEIVRRKMLRALVEFRIRGVKTNIPFLASLLTHPTFIAGECWTTFIDDTPELFALVNSQNRAQKLLGYLGDLAVNGSQIKGQIGEPKFKGDIVIPTLHDEQDKVMDVSEPCKKGWRNIIVEQGPAAFAKAVRANKGCLIMDTTWRDAHQSLLATRVRTVDFLNIAKETSYALSNAWALECWGGATFDVAMRFLYEDPWDRLRKMRKLVPNIPFQMLLRGANGVAYSSLPDNAITHFCEQAKKNGVDIFRVFDALNDVEQLEVGVKAVLKAGGVAEGTVCYSGDMLNPNKKYNLEYYMSVVEKIVNMGAHILGIKDMAGVLKPKAATMLVGAIRKKYPDLPIHVHTHDSAGTGVASMVACAQAGADAVDAATDSMSGMTSQPSIGALVASLEGSEHDPGLNAHHLRMIDHYWAQLRLLYSPFEAGLTGPDPEVYEHEIPGGQLTNLIFQASQQGLGEQWAQTKKAYEQANDLLGDIVKVTPTSKVVGDLAQFMVSNKLSYNDVLEKAEQLDFPSSVLEFFEGLMGQPYGGFPEPLRTKALRERRKMNKRPGLYLEPVNFDEVRAKLKEQFGGYTETDVASYVMYPKVFEDYKKWTQKFGDLSVLPTKYFLAKPEIGEEFHVELEKGKVLIIKLLAIGPLSEQTGQREVFYEMNGEVRQVTVDDMHAAVENKSRKKADLGDSSQVGAPMSGVVVELRVKEGSDVSKGDPIAILSAMKMEMVISAPHSGKVGELSVKESDSVDGQDLICKIVK
;
A
#
# COMPACT_ATOMS: atom_id res chain seq x y z
N LYS A 1 -37.59 -26.03 24.20
CA LYS A 1 -36.56 -26.82 23.46
C LYS A 1 -37.25 -27.92 22.66
N ALA A 2 -36.74 -28.28 21.49
CA ALA A 2 -37.23 -29.41 20.70
C ALA A 2 -36.83 -30.75 21.35
N ALA A 3 -37.74 -31.72 21.37
CA ALA A 3 -37.51 -33.03 22.04
C ALA A 3 -36.45 -33.88 21.33
N PHE A 4 -36.32 -33.73 20.00
CA PHE A 4 -35.34 -34.44 19.17
C PHE A 4 -34.25 -33.49 18.64
N GLY A 5 -34.13 -32.30 19.24
CA GLY A 5 -33.19 -31.29 18.78
C GLY A 5 -31.76 -31.62 19.19
N GLY A 6 -30.82 -31.48 18.25
CA GLY A 6 -29.38 -31.58 18.50
C GLY A 6 -28.63 -30.36 17.94
N GLY A 7 -27.47 -30.03 18.52
CA GLY A 7 -26.57 -29.01 17.98
C GLY A 7 -27.06 -27.55 18.10
N GLY A 8 -27.92 -27.24 19.07
CA GLY A 8 -28.37 -25.87 19.36
C GLY A 8 -29.57 -25.37 18.54
N ARG A 9 -30.15 -26.17 17.63
CA ARG A 9 -31.31 -25.79 16.81
C ARG A 9 -32.64 -26.18 17.48
N GLY A 10 -33.70 -25.40 17.24
CA GLY A 10 -35.03 -25.67 17.81
C GLY A 10 -35.19 -25.32 19.30
N MET A 11 -34.42 -24.33 19.80
CA MET A 11 -34.56 -23.78 21.16
C MET A 11 -34.71 -22.25 21.15
N ARG A 12 -35.50 -21.72 22.08
CA ARG A 12 -35.74 -20.27 22.27
C ARG A 12 -35.83 -19.96 23.75
N VAL A 13 -35.25 -18.84 24.17
CA VAL A 13 -35.40 -18.30 25.51
C VAL A 13 -36.64 -17.40 25.51
N VAL A 14 -37.45 -17.50 26.57
CA VAL A 14 -38.64 -16.68 26.78
C VAL A 14 -38.42 -15.92 28.08
N TRP A 15 -38.26 -14.60 27.99
CA TRP A 15 -38.02 -13.75 29.17
C TRP A 15 -39.31 -13.21 29.76
N LYS A 16 -40.31 -12.97 28.90
CA LYS A 16 -41.61 -12.44 29.28
C LYS A 16 -42.75 -13.27 28.70
N GLN A 17 -43.91 -13.20 29.34
CA GLN A 17 -45.07 -13.99 28.97
C GLN A 17 -45.53 -13.71 27.53
N GLU A 18 -45.39 -12.47 27.06
CA GLU A 18 -45.86 -12.04 25.73
C GLU A 18 -45.05 -12.68 24.58
N GLU A 19 -43.80 -13.05 24.84
CA GLU A 19 -42.88 -13.66 23.86
C GLU A 19 -43.17 -15.16 23.65
N LEU A 20 -43.87 -15.80 24.60
CA LEU A 20 -44.03 -17.26 24.64
C LEU A 20 -44.68 -17.81 23.37
N LYS A 21 -45.75 -17.15 22.89
CA LYS A 21 -46.50 -17.64 21.73
C LYS A 21 -45.63 -17.69 20.46
N GLU A 22 -44.98 -16.58 20.14
CA GLU A 22 -44.11 -16.48 18.96
C GLU A 22 -42.92 -17.45 19.07
N ALA A 23 -42.25 -17.48 20.23
CA ALA A 23 -41.11 -18.35 20.46
C ALA A 23 -41.49 -19.84 20.33
N PHE A 24 -42.66 -20.24 20.83
CA PHE A 24 -43.16 -21.60 20.75
C PHE A 24 -43.49 -22.01 19.30
N GLU A 25 -44.20 -21.16 18.56
CA GLU A 25 -44.54 -21.40 17.14
C GLU A 25 -43.27 -21.54 16.29
N ARG A 26 -42.29 -20.65 16.50
CA ARG A 26 -41.00 -20.70 15.79
C ARG A 26 -40.19 -21.94 16.15
N ALA A 27 -40.09 -22.30 17.42
CA ALA A 27 -39.35 -23.49 17.85
C ALA A 27 -39.99 -24.78 17.30
N THR A 28 -41.32 -24.85 17.28
CA THR A 28 -42.09 -25.98 16.72
C THR A 28 -41.86 -26.11 15.21
N SER A 29 -41.94 -24.99 14.48
CA SER A 29 -41.71 -24.95 13.03
C SER A 29 -40.27 -25.34 12.67
N GLU A 30 -39.29 -24.78 13.37
CA GLU A 30 -37.87 -25.09 13.17
C GLU A 30 -37.59 -26.56 13.47
N ALA A 31 -38.16 -27.12 14.54
CA ALA A 31 -37.99 -28.53 14.90
C ALA A 31 -38.57 -29.47 13.83
N LYS A 32 -39.76 -29.15 13.30
CA LYS A 32 -40.38 -29.93 12.22
C LYS A 32 -39.55 -29.88 10.93
N SER A 33 -39.00 -28.73 10.59
CA SER A 33 -38.16 -28.55 9.40
C SER A 33 -36.81 -29.25 9.54
N ALA A 34 -36.14 -29.13 10.69
CA ALA A 34 -34.78 -29.63 10.87
C ALA A 34 -34.71 -31.12 11.27
N PHE A 35 -35.69 -31.61 12.03
CA PHE A 35 -35.67 -32.95 12.64
C PHE A 35 -36.87 -33.82 12.26
N GLY A 36 -37.77 -33.32 11.41
CA GLY A 36 -39.00 -34.04 11.00
C GLY A 36 -40.08 -34.14 12.09
N ASN A 37 -39.82 -33.64 13.31
CA ASN A 37 -40.72 -33.74 14.45
C ASN A 37 -40.82 -32.39 15.20
N GLY A 38 -42.03 -31.84 15.30
CA GLY A 38 -42.29 -30.55 15.94
C GLY A 38 -42.46 -30.60 17.47
N THR A 39 -42.25 -31.74 18.12
CA THR A 39 -42.46 -31.86 19.58
C THR A 39 -41.49 -30.97 20.35
N VAL A 40 -42.02 -30.12 21.22
CA VAL A 40 -41.26 -29.19 22.06
C VAL A 40 -41.66 -29.33 23.53
N PHE A 41 -40.73 -29.04 24.44
CA PHE A 41 -40.95 -28.99 25.88
C PHE A 41 -40.33 -27.71 26.48
N VAL A 42 -40.71 -27.38 27.72
CA VAL A 42 -40.25 -26.17 28.44
C VAL A 42 -39.39 -26.60 29.62
N GLU A 43 -38.30 -25.87 29.84
CA GLU A 43 -37.41 -26.02 30.99
C GLU A 43 -37.20 -24.66 31.65
N ARG A 44 -36.82 -24.68 32.93
CA ARG A 44 -36.35 -23.47 33.62
C ARG A 44 -35.05 -23.02 32.95
N PHE A 45 -35.02 -21.76 32.50
CA PHE A 45 -33.80 -21.14 31.99
C PHE A 45 -32.84 -20.84 33.15
N LEU A 46 -31.59 -21.31 33.04
CA LEU A 46 -30.52 -20.98 33.97
C LEU A 46 -29.75 -19.78 33.41
N TYR A 47 -29.56 -18.74 34.22
CA TYR A 47 -28.81 -17.56 33.83
C TYR A 47 -27.32 -17.77 34.07
N ARG A 48 -26.50 -17.57 33.01
CA ARG A 48 -25.05 -17.77 33.01
C ARG A 48 -24.60 -19.12 33.63
N PRO A 49 -25.14 -20.27 33.20
CA PRO A 49 -24.68 -21.55 33.70
C PRO A 49 -23.30 -21.89 33.12
N LYS A 50 -22.57 -22.76 33.82
CA LYS A 50 -21.49 -23.55 33.25
C LYS A 50 -22.07 -24.80 32.60
N HIS A 51 -21.46 -25.24 31.51
CA HIS A 51 -21.75 -26.51 30.87
C HIS A 51 -20.66 -27.49 31.25
N ILE A 52 -20.99 -28.43 32.14
CA ILE A 52 -20.06 -29.45 32.65
C ILE A 52 -20.52 -30.80 32.15
N GLU A 53 -19.60 -31.62 31.66
CA GLU A 53 -19.94 -32.93 31.12
C GLU A 53 -18.98 -34.01 31.61
N VAL A 54 -19.48 -35.22 31.84
CA VAL A 54 -18.73 -36.34 32.42
C VAL A 54 -18.52 -37.42 31.39
N GLN A 55 -17.27 -37.76 31.13
CA GLN A 55 -16.92 -38.88 30.26
C GLN A 55 -17.19 -40.20 30.98
N LEU A 56 -17.92 -41.10 30.33
CA LEU A 56 -18.27 -42.42 30.84
C LEU A 56 -17.72 -43.52 29.92
N LEU A 57 -17.36 -44.65 30.52
CA LEU A 57 -17.12 -45.93 29.85
C LEU A 57 -17.91 -47.01 30.58
N GLY A 58 -18.74 -47.77 29.86
CA GLY A 58 -19.45 -48.93 30.37
C GLY A 58 -19.16 -50.20 29.59
N ASP A 59 -18.97 -51.35 30.25
CA ASP A 59 -18.77 -52.64 29.59
C ASP A 59 -20.05 -53.50 29.50
N SER A 60 -19.93 -54.69 28.90
CA SER A 60 -21.04 -55.66 28.81
C SER A 60 -21.35 -56.40 30.12
N HIS A 61 -20.62 -56.12 31.21
CA HIS A 61 -20.75 -56.78 32.50
C HIS A 61 -21.40 -55.87 33.56
N GLY A 62 -21.87 -54.69 33.16
CA GLY A 62 -22.51 -53.71 34.04
C GLY A 62 -21.53 -52.82 34.81
N ASN A 63 -20.23 -52.90 34.50
CA ASN A 63 -19.25 -52.00 35.09
C ASN A 63 -19.30 -50.66 34.36
N VAL A 64 -19.24 -49.56 35.13
CA VAL A 64 -19.21 -48.19 34.61
C VAL A 64 -18.20 -47.39 35.40
N VAL A 65 -17.33 -46.65 34.70
CA VAL A 65 -16.38 -45.70 35.28
C VAL A 65 -16.53 -44.32 34.64
N HIS A 66 -16.17 -43.28 35.38
CA HIS A 66 -16.00 -41.93 34.82
C HIS A 66 -14.51 -41.64 34.54
N LEU A 67 -14.25 -40.88 33.48
CA LEU A 67 -12.94 -40.32 33.16
C LEU A 67 -12.84 -38.82 33.50
N TYR A 68 -13.53 -38.43 34.58
CA TYR A 68 -13.66 -37.06 35.05
C TYR A 68 -14.51 -36.18 34.12
N GLU A 69 -14.58 -34.89 34.44
CA GLU A 69 -15.39 -33.90 33.77
C GLU A 69 -14.60 -33.05 32.76
N ARG A 70 -15.34 -32.43 31.85
CA ARG A 70 -14.90 -31.34 30.98
C ARG A 70 -15.78 -30.12 31.20
N ASP A 71 -15.19 -28.95 31.13
CA ASP A 71 -15.91 -27.67 31.06
C ASP A 71 -15.99 -27.25 29.60
N CYS A 72 -17.22 -27.20 29.09
CA CYS A 72 -17.58 -26.84 27.72
C CYS A 72 -18.41 -25.54 27.70
N SER A 73 -18.23 -24.68 28.71
CA SER A 73 -18.99 -23.42 28.87
C SER A 73 -18.64 -22.38 27.83
N VAL A 74 -17.49 -22.47 27.17
CA VAL A 74 -17.09 -21.50 26.15
C VAL A 74 -17.80 -21.80 24.84
N GLN A 75 -18.97 -21.18 24.68
CA GLN A 75 -19.90 -21.43 23.59
C GLN A 75 -20.27 -20.14 22.85
N ARG A 76 -20.63 -20.29 21.58
CA ARG A 76 -21.25 -19.25 20.76
C ARG A 76 -22.56 -19.79 20.22
N ARG A 77 -23.69 -19.11 20.47
CA ARG A 77 -25.03 -19.59 20.04
C ARG A 77 -25.27 -21.06 20.39
N HIS A 78 -24.86 -21.47 21.59
CA HIS A 78 -24.95 -22.84 22.10
C HIS A 78 -24.09 -23.89 21.37
N GLN A 79 -23.10 -23.48 20.58
CA GLN A 79 -22.10 -24.37 19.99
C GLN A 79 -20.77 -24.25 20.75
N LYS A 80 -20.18 -25.38 21.13
CA LYS A 80 -18.89 -25.46 21.85
C LYS A 80 -17.75 -24.97 20.96
N VAL A 81 -16.91 -24.09 21.50
CA VAL A 81 -15.79 -23.44 20.79
C VAL A 81 -14.45 -23.86 21.38
N VAL A 82 -14.34 -23.78 22.72
CA VAL A 82 -13.15 -24.18 23.48
C VAL A 82 -13.62 -25.06 24.62
N GLU A 83 -12.98 -26.22 24.75
CA GLU A 83 -13.25 -27.17 25.83
C GLU A 83 -12.01 -27.32 26.69
N LEU A 84 -12.19 -27.53 28.00
CA LEU A 84 -11.09 -27.72 28.94
C LEU A 84 -11.36 -28.85 29.93
N ALA A 85 -10.30 -29.54 30.34
CA ALA A 85 -10.38 -30.66 31.29
C ALA A 85 -9.20 -30.58 32.27
N PRO A 86 -9.40 -30.82 33.58
CA PRO A 86 -10.69 -30.79 34.29
C PRO A 86 -11.25 -29.35 34.37
N ALA A 87 -12.45 -29.18 34.94
CA ALA A 87 -13.03 -27.86 35.19
C ALA A 87 -12.23 -27.12 36.29
N LYS A 88 -11.72 -25.91 36.01
CA LYS A 88 -10.75 -25.20 36.87
C LYS A 88 -11.32 -24.75 38.22
N ASP A 89 -12.54 -24.22 38.19
CA ASP A 89 -13.21 -23.48 39.27
C ASP A 89 -14.47 -24.20 39.78
N LEU A 90 -14.63 -25.48 39.43
CA LEU A 90 -15.70 -26.32 39.96
C LEU A 90 -15.33 -26.79 41.38
N PRO A 91 -16.16 -26.50 42.42
CA PRO A 91 -15.92 -26.98 43.77
C PRO A 91 -15.86 -28.51 43.82
N GLU A 92 -14.98 -29.06 44.66
CA GLU A 92 -14.75 -30.51 44.74
C GLU A 92 -16.02 -31.29 45.11
N GLU A 93 -16.83 -30.74 46.02
CA GLU A 93 -18.11 -31.36 46.42
C GLU A 93 -19.08 -31.45 45.23
N THR A 94 -19.23 -30.36 44.47
CA THR A 94 -20.05 -30.31 43.26
C THR A 94 -19.50 -31.25 42.17
N ARG A 95 -18.18 -31.27 41.98
CA ARG A 95 -17.52 -32.20 41.05
C ARG A 95 -17.87 -33.64 41.42
N GLN A 96 -17.67 -34.06 42.66
CA GLN A 96 -17.92 -35.42 43.08
C GLN A 96 -19.41 -35.79 42.96
N ALA A 97 -20.33 -34.86 43.26
CA ALA A 97 -21.75 -35.07 43.06
C ALA A 97 -22.11 -35.33 41.58
N ILE A 98 -21.59 -34.50 40.67
CA ILE A 98 -21.79 -34.64 39.22
C ILE A 98 -21.23 -35.98 38.71
N LEU A 99 -20.01 -36.36 39.14
CA LEU A 99 -19.38 -37.61 38.75
C LEU A 99 -20.17 -38.83 39.23
N ASN A 100 -20.62 -38.81 40.49
CA ASN A 100 -21.44 -39.87 41.07
C ASN A 100 -22.78 -40.02 40.36
N ASP A 101 -23.46 -38.91 40.10
CA ASP A 101 -24.76 -38.92 39.43
C ASP A 101 -24.66 -39.39 37.97
N ALA A 102 -23.59 -39.01 37.26
CA ALA A 102 -23.33 -39.49 35.91
C ALA A 102 -23.15 -41.03 35.88
N VAL A 103 -22.38 -41.58 36.81
CA VAL A 103 -22.17 -43.03 36.92
C VAL A 103 -23.45 -43.74 37.36
N ALA A 104 -24.19 -43.18 38.33
CA ALA A 104 -25.46 -43.73 38.79
C ALA A 104 -26.49 -43.80 37.65
N LEU A 105 -26.59 -42.72 36.86
CA LEU A 105 -27.45 -42.65 35.68
C LEU A 105 -27.07 -43.71 34.65
N ALA A 106 -25.79 -43.83 34.31
CA ALA A 106 -25.33 -44.83 33.34
C ALA A 106 -25.54 -46.27 33.82
N LYS A 107 -25.31 -46.56 35.11
CA LYS A 107 -25.62 -47.88 35.70
C LYS A 107 -27.11 -48.20 35.64
N SER A 108 -27.99 -47.23 35.88
CA SER A 108 -29.44 -47.45 35.90
C SER A 108 -30.01 -47.92 34.55
N VAL A 109 -29.32 -47.60 33.44
CA VAL A 109 -29.72 -47.97 32.08
C VAL A 109 -28.83 -49.05 31.45
N ASN A 110 -27.93 -49.68 32.22
CA ASN A 110 -26.92 -50.62 31.71
C ASN A 110 -26.14 -50.04 30.52
N TYR A 111 -25.67 -48.80 30.66
CA TYR A 111 -24.97 -48.09 29.59
C TYR A 111 -23.73 -48.87 29.12
N ARG A 112 -23.56 -48.98 27.79
CA ARG A 112 -22.44 -49.70 27.17
C ARG A 112 -21.66 -48.77 26.25
N ASN A 113 -20.34 -48.99 26.19
CA ASN A 113 -19.38 -48.24 25.40
C ASN A 113 -19.11 -46.83 25.96
N ALA A 114 -18.53 -45.92 25.18
CA ALA A 114 -18.29 -44.54 25.60
C ALA A 114 -19.54 -43.67 25.41
N GLY A 115 -19.81 -42.85 26.42
CA GLY A 115 -20.85 -41.84 26.41
C GLY A 115 -20.46 -40.64 27.25
N THR A 116 -21.22 -39.56 27.12
CA THR A 116 -21.01 -38.38 27.96
C THR A 116 -22.33 -37.94 28.56
N ALA A 117 -22.37 -37.77 29.89
CA ALA A 117 -23.50 -37.16 30.58
C ALA A 117 -23.24 -35.65 30.73
N GLU A 118 -24.13 -34.82 30.20
CA GLU A 118 -24.01 -33.37 30.24
C GLU A 118 -24.89 -32.76 31.34
N PHE A 119 -24.35 -31.73 31.99
CA PHE A 119 -24.97 -31.01 33.09
C PHE A 119 -24.83 -29.49 32.89
N LEU A 120 -25.80 -28.75 33.40
CA LEU A 120 -25.64 -27.32 33.64
C LEU A 120 -25.38 -27.09 35.13
N VAL A 121 -24.39 -26.27 35.45
CA VAL A 121 -24.08 -25.85 36.82
C VAL A 121 -24.40 -24.37 36.95
N ASP A 122 -25.26 -24.00 37.88
CA ASP A 122 -25.63 -22.61 38.11
C ASP A 122 -24.64 -21.86 39.00
N GLN A 123 -24.88 -20.56 39.21
CA GLN A 123 -24.03 -19.69 40.02
C GLN A 123 -24.02 -20.04 41.53
N GLU A 124 -24.95 -20.89 41.98
CA GLU A 124 -25.01 -21.41 43.35
C GLU A 124 -24.36 -22.81 43.45
N ASN A 125 -23.66 -23.25 42.40
CA ASN A 125 -23.03 -24.57 42.27
C ASN A 125 -24.02 -25.76 42.32
N ARG A 126 -25.28 -25.54 41.97
CA ARG A 126 -26.26 -26.63 41.78
C ARG A 126 -26.14 -27.18 40.37
N HIS A 127 -26.13 -28.51 40.21
CA HIS A 127 -26.06 -29.16 38.90
C HIS A 127 -27.41 -29.72 38.46
N TYR A 128 -27.64 -29.66 37.15
CA TYR A 128 -28.87 -30.09 36.49
C TYR A 128 -28.53 -30.93 35.27
N PHE A 129 -28.96 -32.19 35.25
CA PHE A 129 -28.81 -33.06 34.09
C PHE A 129 -29.55 -32.46 32.88
N ILE A 130 -28.94 -32.53 31.69
CA ILE A 130 -29.56 -32.09 30.44
C ILE A 130 -29.70 -33.20 29.41
N GLU A 131 -28.63 -33.96 29.15
CA GLU A 131 -28.64 -35.02 28.15
C GLU A 131 -27.53 -36.05 28.37
N ILE A 132 -27.67 -37.22 27.76
CA ILE A 132 -26.54 -38.12 27.49
C ILE A 132 -26.29 -38.09 25.98
N ASN A 133 -25.04 -37.87 25.60
CA ASN A 133 -24.54 -38.14 24.26
C ASN A 133 -24.06 -39.60 24.20
N PRO A 134 -24.81 -40.51 23.55
CA PRO A 134 -24.52 -41.94 23.61
C PRO A 134 -23.43 -42.36 22.59
N ARG A 135 -22.36 -41.57 22.51
CA ARG A 135 -21.27 -41.69 21.54
C ARG A 135 -20.03 -40.95 22.03
N ILE A 136 -18.93 -41.14 21.33
CA ILE A 136 -17.75 -40.27 21.46
C ILE A 136 -18.08 -38.83 21.07
N GLN A 137 -17.45 -37.88 21.74
CA GLN A 137 -17.53 -36.44 21.43
C GLN A 137 -16.24 -35.92 20.82
N VAL A 138 -16.30 -34.75 20.18
CA VAL A 138 -15.15 -34.16 19.49
C VAL A 138 -14.01 -33.88 20.48
N GLU A 139 -14.37 -33.46 21.68
CA GLU A 139 -13.57 -33.05 22.84
C GLU A 139 -13.11 -34.22 23.73
N HIS A 140 -13.25 -35.47 23.30
CA HIS A 140 -12.66 -36.60 24.05
C HIS A 140 -11.13 -36.46 24.22
N THR A 141 -10.46 -35.80 23.27
CA THR A 141 -8.99 -35.67 23.23
C THR A 141 -8.42 -35.06 24.51
N ILE A 142 -9.09 -34.08 25.12
CA ILE A 142 -8.61 -33.44 26.36
C ILE A 142 -8.78 -34.34 27.58
N THR A 143 -9.77 -35.23 27.59
CA THR A 143 -9.87 -36.27 28.62
C THR A 143 -8.75 -37.30 28.48
N GLU A 144 -8.41 -37.72 27.26
CA GLU A 144 -7.27 -38.60 27.02
C GLU A 144 -5.96 -37.95 27.47
N GLU A 145 -5.77 -36.65 27.20
CA GLU A 145 -4.54 -35.93 27.58
C GLU A 145 -4.35 -35.82 29.10
N ILE A 146 -5.42 -35.69 29.89
CA ILE A 146 -5.32 -35.60 31.36
C ILE A 146 -5.33 -36.95 32.06
N THR A 147 -5.89 -38.00 31.45
CA THR A 147 -5.98 -39.34 32.08
C THR A 147 -4.92 -40.32 31.56
N GLY A 148 -4.42 -40.10 30.34
CA GLY A 148 -3.57 -41.05 29.62
C GLY A 148 -4.32 -42.27 29.07
N ILE A 149 -5.65 -42.24 29.05
CA ILE A 149 -6.51 -43.34 28.59
C ILE A 149 -6.95 -43.06 27.16
N ASP A 150 -6.68 -44.00 26.24
CA ASP A 150 -7.18 -43.95 24.87
C ASP A 150 -8.64 -44.45 24.85
N ILE A 151 -9.57 -43.50 24.70
CA ILE A 151 -11.01 -43.73 24.75
C ILE A 151 -11.43 -44.52 23.51
N VAL A 152 -10.91 -44.19 22.34
CA VAL A 152 -11.28 -44.85 21.07
C VAL A 152 -10.87 -46.32 21.09
N ALA A 153 -9.65 -46.62 21.55
CA ALA A 153 -9.19 -47.99 21.73
C ALA A 153 -10.06 -48.75 22.75
N ALA A 154 -10.41 -48.12 23.87
CA ALA A 154 -11.30 -48.71 24.87
C ALA A 154 -12.69 -49.02 24.29
N GLN A 155 -13.26 -48.13 23.48
CA GLN A 155 -14.54 -48.37 22.79
C GLN A 155 -14.49 -49.63 21.92
N ILE A 156 -13.41 -49.82 21.15
CA ILE A 156 -13.24 -50.98 20.27
C ILE A 156 -13.11 -52.26 21.10
N GLN A 157 -12.31 -52.24 22.16
CA GLN A 157 -12.11 -53.41 23.03
C GLN A 157 -13.39 -53.81 23.78
N ILE A 158 -14.14 -52.83 24.30
CA ILE A 158 -15.45 -53.05 24.94
C ILE A 158 -16.47 -53.61 23.93
N ALA A 159 -16.46 -53.12 22.69
CA ALA A 159 -17.30 -53.67 21.64
C ALA A 159 -16.94 -55.13 21.31
N ALA A 160 -15.65 -55.48 21.39
CA ALA A 160 -15.13 -56.85 21.24
C ALA A 160 -15.37 -57.75 22.47
N GLY A 161 -15.94 -57.22 23.56
CA GLY A 161 -16.31 -57.98 24.76
C GLY A 161 -15.32 -57.94 25.92
N ALA A 162 -14.29 -57.08 25.87
CA ALA A 162 -13.43 -56.85 27.01
C ALA A 162 -14.19 -56.15 28.15
N SER A 163 -13.96 -56.60 29.39
CA SER A 163 -14.41 -55.91 30.60
C SER A 163 -13.48 -54.74 30.95
N LEU A 164 -14.00 -53.75 31.70
CA LEU A 164 -13.19 -52.63 32.18
C LEU A 164 -12.02 -53.09 33.06
N GLU A 165 -12.20 -54.15 33.84
CA GLU A 165 -11.15 -54.73 34.68
C GLU A 165 -10.00 -55.32 33.85
N GLN A 166 -10.32 -56.03 32.75
CA GLN A 166 -9.32 -56.54 31.81
C GLN A 166 -8.54 -55.42 31.12
N LEU A 167 -9.18 -54.26 30.90
CA LEU A 167 -8.53 -53.06 30.36
C LEU A 167 -7.76 -52.26 31.44
N GLY A 168 -7.82 -52.68 32.70
CA GLY A 168 -7.20 -51.97 33.82
C GLY A 168 -7.89 -50.64 34.17
N LEU A 169 -9.13 -50.44 33.72
CA LEU A 169 -9.91 -49.21 33.86
C LEU A 169 -10.88 -49.30 35.04
N THR A 170 -10.34 -49.39 36.26
CA THR A 170 -11.11 -49.31 37.51
C THR A 170 -11.03 -47.90 38.09
N GLN A 171 -12.08 -47.45 38.78
CA GLN A 171 -12.21 -46.05 39.21
C GLN A 171 -11.05 -45.58 40.12
N ASP A 172 -10.50 -46.48 40.93
CA ASP A 172 -9.36 -46.25 41.83
C ASP A 172 -8.01 -46.05 41.11
N ARG A 173 -7.91 -46.47 39.84
CA ARG A 173 -6.69 -46.35 39.03
C ARG A 173 -6.69 -45.15 38.08
N ILE A 174 -7.85 -44.53 37.89
CA ILE A 174 -8.02 -43.38 36.99
C ILE A 174 -7.66 -42.12 37.76
N SER A 175 -6.70 -41.35 37.26
CA SER A 175 -6.22 -40.12 37.90
C SER A 175 -6.05 -39.01 36.86
N VAL A 176 -6.16 -37.76 37.32
CA VAL A 176 -5.98 -36.56 36.50
C VAL A 176 -4.54 -36.07 36.59
N ARG A 177 -3.96 -35.70 35.44
CA ARG A 177 -2.61 -35.11 35.33
C ARG A 177 -2.70 -33.73 34.66
N GLY A 178 -2.67 -32.69 35.48
CA GLY A 178 -2.65 -31.31 35.00
C GLY A 178 -3.96 -30.90 34.32
N PHE A 179 -3.85 -30.12 33.25
CA PHE A 179 -4.95 -29.59 32.46
C PHE A 179 -4.72 -29.84 30.97
N ALA A 180 -5.82 -29.87 30.20
CA ALA A 180 -5.78 -29.86 28.74
C ALA A 180 -6.90 -29.01 28.15
N PHE A 181 -6.61 -28.28 27.07
CA PHE A 181 -7.57 -27.47 26.31
C PHE A 181 -7.65 -27.98 24.88
N GLN A 182 -8.82 -27.85 24.25
CA GLN A 182 -9.01 -28.06 22.83
C GLN A 182 -9.56 -26.79 22.19
N CYS A 183 -9.00 -26.42 21.04
CA CYS A 183 -9.54 -25.41 20.15
C CYS A 183 -9.74 -26.01 18.75
N ARG A 184 -10.88 -25.72 18.13
CA ARG A 184 -11.16 -26.13 16.75
C ARG A 184 -10.78 -25.00 15.82
N ILE A 185 -9.83 -25.25 14.92
CA ILE A 185 -9.47 -24.29 13.88
C ILE A 185 -10.40 -24.54 12.69
N THR A 186 -11.22 -23.54 12.36
CA THR A 186 -12.24 -23.60 11.30
C THR A 186 -11.98 -22.57 10.22
N THR A 187 -12.66 -22.69 9.07
CA THR A 187 -12.68 -21.64 8.02
C THR A 187 -13.66 -20.51 8.29
N GLU A 188 -14.30 -20.46 9.46
CA GLU A 188 -15.25 -19.41 9.78
C GLU A 188 -14.56 -18.05 9.93
N ASP A 189 -15.04 -17.05 9.19
CA ASP A 189 -14.53 -15.68 9.26
C ASP A 189 -15.26 -14.88 10.35
N PRO A 190 -14.62 -14.56 11.49
CA PRO A 190 -15.30 -13.85 12.57
C PRO A 190 -15.73 -12.43 12.17
N SER A 191 -15.06 -11.81 11.19
CA SER A 191 -15.43 -10.48 10.67
C SER A 191 -16.69 -10.49 9.81
N LYS A 192 -17.09 -11.67 9.31
CA LYS A 192 -18.32 -11.90 8.52
C LYS A 192 -19.35 -12.74 9.29
N GLY A 193 -19.39 -12.59 10.61
CA GLY A 193 -20.35 -13.31 11.44
C GLY A 193 -20.13 -14.82 11.48
N PHE A 194 -18.88 -15.28 11.28
CA PHE A 194 -18.46 -16.70 11.25
C PHE A 194 -19.03 -17.48 10.06
N SER A 195 -19.30 -16.81 8.95
CA SER A 195 -19.57 -17.51 7.69
C SER A 195 -18.35 -18.36 7.30
N PRO A 196 -18.49 -19.66 6.98
CA PRO A 196 -17.40 -20.50 6.49
C PRO A 196 -16.83 -19.97 5.19
N ASP A 197 -15.53 -19.73 5.17
CA ASP A 197 -14.80 -19.44 3.95
C ASP A 197 -14.53 -20.73 3.17
N THR A 198 -14.49 -20.62 1.85
CA THR A 198 -14.30 -21.74 0.92
C THR A 198 -13.23 -21.38 -0.08
N GLY A 199 -12.50 -22.38 -0.57
CA GLY A 199 -11.42 -22.16 -1.52
C GLY A 199 -10.26 -23.09 -1.28
N ARG A 200 -9.18 -22.84 -2.00
CA ARG A 200 -7.95 -23.64 -1.89
C ARG A 200 -7.08 -23.14 -0.75
N ILE A 201 -6.53 -24.05 0.05
CA ILE A 201 -5.49 -23.73 1.02
C ILE A 201 -4.14 -23.62 0.28
N GLU A 202 -3.60 -22.41 0.19
CA GLU A 202 -2.32 -22.11 -0.46
C GLU A 202 -1.13 -22.49 0.42
N VAL A 203 -1.23 -22.24 1.73
CA VAL A 203 -0.19 -22.54 2.71
C VAL A 203 -0.86 -23.19 3.91
N TYR A 204 -0.30 -24.32 4.35
CA TYR A 204 -0.69 -24.97 5.59
C TYR A 204 0.56 -25.36 6.39
N ARG A 205 0.82 -24.63 7.48
CA ARG A 205 1.83 -24.99 8.47
C ARG A 205 1.14 -25.23 9.80
N SER A 206 1.25 -26.44 10.30
CA SER A 206 0.76 -26.83 11.60
C SER A 206 1.73 -26.47 12.72
N ALA A 207 1.21 -26.30 13.94
CA ALA A 207 2.03 -26.14 15.13
C ALA A 207 2.53 -27.51 15.66
N GLY A 208 3.67 -27.54 16.34
CA GLY A 208 4.22 -28.78 16.93
C GLY A 208 4.66 -28.64 18.39
N GLY A 209 5.57 -29.51 18.82
CA GLY A 209 6.27 -29.39 20.11
C GLY A 209 5.58 -30.04 21.32
N ASN A 210 6.27 -30.05 22.46
CA ASN A 210 5.89 -30.82 23.65
C ASN A 210 4.49 -30.43 24.22
N GLY A 211 3.59 -31.42 24.26
CA GLY A 211 2.24 -31.26 24.79
C GLY A 211 1.29 -30.53 23.85
N VAL A 212 1.57 -30.56 22.54
CA VAL A 212 0.61 -30.21 21.48
C VAL A 212 0.23 -31.50 20.75
N ARG A 213 -1.07 -31.77 20.67
CA ARG A 213 -1.68 -32.84 19.89
C ARG A 213 -2.53 -32.21 18.79
N LEU A 214 -2.40 -32.72 17.57
CA LEU A 214 -3.18 -32.28 16.43
C LEU A 214 -3.94 -33.47 15.83
N ASP A 215 -5.26 -33.31 15.70
CA ASP A 215 -6.12 -34.25 15.01
C ASP A 215 -6.61 -33.55 13.74
N GLY A 216 -5.96 -33.86 12.61
CA GLY A 216 -6.19 -33.21 11.31
C GLY A 216 -7.53 -33.57 10.67
N GLY A 217 -8.24 -32.58 10.15
CA GLY A 217 -9.37 -32.73 9.23
C GLY A 217 -8.93 -32.48 7.78
N ASN A 218 -9.59 -31.54 7.10
CA ASN A 218 -9.25 -31.15 5.72
C ASN A 218 -8.17 -30.05 5.60
N GLY A 219 -7.43 -29.78 6.69
CA GLY A 219 -6.34 -28.80 6.69
C GLY A 219 -5.01 -29.39 6.20
N PHE A 220 -4.73 -29.29 4.91
CA PHE A 220 -3.40 -29.58 4.34
C PHE A 220 -3.13 -28.70 3.11
N ALA A 221 -1.86 -28.57 2.72
CA ALA A 221 -1.48 -27.72 1.59
C ALA A 221 -2.10 -28.24 0.29
N GLY A 222 -2.77 -27.36 -0.47
CA GLY A 222 -3.48 -27.70 -1.71
C GLY A 222 -4.91 -28.22 -1.53
N ALA A 223 -5.37 -28.47 -0.29
CA ALA A 223 -6.74 -28.88 -0.02
C ALA A 223 -7.76 -27.85 -0.54
N VAL A 224 -8.86 -28.33 -1.12
CA VAL A 224 -9.98 -27.48 -1.55
C VAL A 224 -11.11 -27.61 -0.55
N ILE A 225 -11.36 -26.54 0.20
CA ILE A 225 -12.44 -26.48 1.18
C ILE A 225 -13.75 -26.21 0.46
N THR A 226 -14.65 -27.19 0.51
CA THR A 226 -15.96 -27.13 -0.14
C THR A 226 -17.04 -26.66 0.84
N PRO A 227 -18.13 -26.05 0.37
CA PRO A 227 -19.26 -25.63 1.21
C PRO A 227 -20.14 -26.80 1.71
N HIS A 228 -19.80 -28.06 1.43
CA HIS A 228 -20.71 -29.20 1.62
C HIS A 228 -20.63 -29.88 3.01
N TYR A 229 -19.61 -29.56 3.79
CA TYR A 229 -19.28 -30.17 5.09
C TYR A 229 -19.06 -29.09 6.15
N ASP A 230 -18.73 -29.50 7.38
CA ASP A 230 -18.34 -28.55 8.41
C ASP A 230 -17.01 -27.85 8.06
N SER A 231 -16.79 -26.70 8.69
CA SER A 231 -15.66 -25.82 8.39
C SER A 231 -14.36 -26.22 9.10
N MET A 232 -14.31 -27.39 9.74
CA MET A 232 -13.18 -27.81 10.57
C MET A 232 -11.94 -28.16 9.73
N LEU A 233 -10.82 -27.49 10.02
CA LEU A 233 -9.52 -27.78 9.42
C LEU A 233 -8.69 -28.73 10.29
N VAL A 234 -8.60 -28.45 11.59
CA VAL A 234 -7.80 -29.24 12.55
C VAL A 234 -8.27 -28.96 13.96
N LYS A 235 -8.26 -29.99 14.82
CA LYS A 235 -8.39 -29.82 16.26
C LYS A 235 -7.00 -29.68 16.86
N CYS A 236 -6.79 -28.62 17.63
CA CYS A 236 -5.56 -28.42 18.37
C CYS A 236 -5.84 -28.64 19.86
N SER A 237 -5.21 -29.65 20.43
CA SER A 237 -5.28 -29.95 21.87
C SER A 237 -3.93 -29.71 22.51
N CYS A 238 -3.92 -29.01 23.65
CA CYS A 238 -2.69 -28.72 24.39
C CYS A 238 -2.80 -29.26 25.82
N ARG A 239 -1.70 -29.78 26.38
CA ARG A 239 -1.61 -30.22 27.79
C ARG A 239 -0.47 -29.59 28.57
N GLY A 240 -0.65 -29.49 29.89
CA GLY A 240 0.30 -28.84 30.79
C GLY A 240 -0.04 -29.09 32.26
N SER A 241 0.93 -28.86 33.15
CA SER A 241 0.76 -29.09 34.60
C SER A 241 -0.18 -28.08 35.27
N THR A 242 -0.42 -26.92 34.67
CA THR A 242 -1.34 -25.89 35.18
C THR A 242 -2.18 -25.29 34.05
N TYR A 243 -3.34 -24.76 34.40
CA TYR A 243 -4.26 -24.05 33.48
C TYR A 243 -3.53 -22.99 32.63
N GLU A 244 -2.68 -22.17 33.27
CA GLU A 244 -1.94 -21.11 32.60
C GLU A 244 -0.87 -21.65 31.62
N ILE A 245 -0.22 -22.77 31.94
CA ILE A 245 0.74 -23.42 31.04
C ILE A 245 0.03 -23.90 29.78
N VAL A 246 -1.16 -24.51 29.91
CA VAL A 246 -1.96 -24.94 28.77
C VAL A 246 -2.39 -23.76 27.92
N ARG A 247 -2.91 -22.69 28.54
CA ARG A 247 -3.32 -21.46 27.85
C ARG A 247 -2.18 -20.87 27.02
N ARG A 248 -0.98 -20.76 27.59
CA ARG A 248 0.21 -20.25 26.89
C ARG A 248 0.64 -21.16 25.74
N LYS A 249 0.59 -22.48 25.94
CA LYS A 249 0.90 -23.46 24.88
C LYS A 249 -0.10 -23.37 23.72
N MET A 250 -1.40 -23.27 24.03
CA MET A 250 -2.45 -23.11 23.03
C MET A 250 -2.26 -21.82 22.24
N LEU A 251 -2.01 -20.69 22.92
CA LEU A 251 -1.70 -19.42 22.26
C LEU A 251 -0.48 -19.51 21.35
N ARG A 252 0.61 -20.13 21.82
CA ARG A 252 1.80 -20.34 20.99
C ARG A 252 1.48 -21.20 19.77
N ALA A 253 0.74 -22.29 19.94
CA ALA A 253 0.34 -23.16 18.83
C ALA A 253 -0.50 -22.39 17.80
N LEU A 254 -1.54 -21.67 18.23
CA LEU A 254 -2.38 -20.82 17.37
C LEU A 254 -1.56 -19.76 16.61
N VAL A 255 -0.59 -19.13 17.27
CA VAL A 255 0.31 -18.13 16.65
C VAL A 255 1.32 -18.76 15.69
N GLU A 256 1.63 -20.05 15.83
CA GLU A 256 2.55 -20.77 14.94
C GLU A 256 1.85 -21.28 13.66
N PHE A 257 0.56 -21.56 13.73
CA PHE A 257 -0.23 -21.94 12.56
C PHE A 257 -0.10 -20.88 11.44
N ARG A 258 0.17 -21.35 10.21
CA ARG A 258 0.09 -20.51 9.01
C ARG A 258 -0.86 -21.17 8.04
N ILE A 259 -2.07 -20.63 7.95
CA ILE A 259 -3.09 -21.05 7.01
C ILE A 259 -3.36 -19.87 6.07
N ARG A 260 -3.24 -20.11 4.76
CA ARG A 260 -3.46 -19.13 3.68
C ARG A 260 -4.35 -19.71 2.60
N GLY A 261 -4.96 -18.85 1.79
CA GLY A 261 -5.97 -19.21 0.80
C GLY A 261 -7.41 -19.20 1.33
N VAL A 262 -7.61 -19.46 2.63
CA VAL A 262 -8.90 -19.30 3.33
C VAL A 262 -8.73 -18.54 4.64
N LYS A 263 -9.77 -17.83 5.07
CA LYS A 263 -9.87 -17.24 6.41
C LYS A 263 -10.02 -18.32 7.46
N THR A 264 -9.65 -17.99 8.70
CA THR A 264 -9.78 -18.89 9.85
C THR A 264 -10.23 -18.16 11.09
N ASN A 265 -10.78 -18.91 12.05
CA ASN A 265 -11.17 -18.40 13.36
C ASN A 265 -10.00 -18.19 14.34
N ILE A 266 -8.74 -18.43 13.93
CA ILE A 266 -7.55 -18.30 14.80
C ILE A 266 -7.45 -16.94 15.51
N PRO A 267 -7.65 -15.78 14.84
CA PRO A 267 -7.57 -14.49 15.52
C PRO A 267 -8.59 -14.35 16.65
N PHE A 268 -9.79 -14.90 16.45
CA PHE A 268 -10.83 -14.93 17.48
C PHE A 268 -10.44 -15.84 18.65
N LEU A 269 -9.92 -17.04 18.40
CA LEU A 269 -9.42 -17.93 19.45
C LEU A 269 -8.29 -17.27 20.27
N ALA A 270 -7.38 -16.54 19.62
CA ALA A 270 -6.33 -15.81 20.32
C ALA A 270 -6.88 -14.68 21.21
N SER A 271 -7.87 -13.92 20.71
CA SER A 271 -8.58 -12.89 21.47
C SER A 271 -9.27 -13.50 22.71
N LEU A 272 -10.02 -14.59 22.50
CA LEU A 272 -10.71 -15.34 23.55
C LEU A 272 -9.76 -15.82 24.65
N LEU A 273 -8.64 -16.46 24.28
CA LEU A 273 -7.65 -17.00 25.23
C LEU A 273 -6.82 -15.91 25.93
N THR A 274 -6.87 -14.66 25.47
CA THR A 274 -6.21 -13.51 26.13
C THR A 274 -7.18 -12.66 26.94
N HIS A 275 -8.48 -12.93 26.88
CA HIS A 275 -9.49 -12.21 27.64
C HIS A 275 -9.38 -12.49 29.16
N PRO A 276 -9.51 -11.46 30.04
CA PRO A 276 -9.39 -11.63 31.49
C PRO A 276 -10.31 -12.71 32.08
N THR A 277 -11.56 -12.80 31.62
CA THR A 277 -12.53 -13.81 32.06
C THR A 277 -12.07 -15.23 31.77
N PHE A 278 -11.48 -15.49 30.59
CA PHE A 278 -10.94 -16.81 30.27
C PHE A 278 -9.71 -17.12 31.12
N ILE A 279 -8.81 -16.14 31.33
CA ILE A 279 -7.63 -16.32 32.20
C ILE A 279 -8.06 -16.68 33.63
N ALA A 280 -9.11 -16.04 34.14
CA ALA A 280 -9.70 -16.34 35.44
C ALA A 280 -10.34 -17.74 35.48
N GLY A 281 -10.88 -18.23 34.37
CA GLY A 281 -11.60 -19.52 34.27
C GLY A 281 -13.10 -19.40 34.52
N GLU A 282 -13.61 -18.16 34.61
CA GLU A 282 -14.97 -17.83 35.04
C GLU A 282 -15.93 -17.71 33.84
N CYS A 283 -15.76 -18.54 32.81
CA CYS A 283 -16.61 -18.50 31.62
C CYS A 283 -17.98 -19.15 31.87
N TRP A 284 -19.01 -18.64 31.19
CA TRP A 284 -20.39 -19.18 31.16
C TRP A 284 -20.86 -19.36 29.72
N THR A 285 -21.97 -20.06 29.50
CA THR A 285 -22.46 -20.47 28.16
C THR A 285 -22.76 -19.33 27.19
N THR A 286 -22.99 -18.10 27.66
CA THR A 286 -23.20 -16.91 26.81
C THR A 286 -22.01 -15.94 26.82
N PHE A 287 -20.86 -16.33 27.40
CA PHE A 287 -19.69 -15.45 27.53
C PHE A 287 -19.27 -14.81 26.20
N ILE A 288 -19.18 -15.58 25.11
CA ILE A 288 -18.82 -15.05 23.79
C ILE A 288 -19.90 -14.08 23.27
N ASP A 289 -21.17 -14.43 23.45
CA ASP A 289 -22.30 -13.63 22.98
C ASP A 289 -22.45 -12.31 23.80
N ASP A 290 -22.02 -12.32 25.07
CA ASP A 290 -22.08 -11.18 26.00
C ASP A 290 -20.84 -10.26 25.92
N THR A 291 -19.81 -10.59 25.13
CA THR A 291 -18.51 -9.91 25.13
C THR A 291 -18.11 -9.39 23.73
N PRO A 292 -18.65 -8.23 23.30
CA PRO A 292 -18.40 -7.68 21.95
C PRO A 292 -16.92 -7.40 21.63
N GLU A 293 -16.08 -7.09 22.63
CA GLU A 293 -14.66 -6.81 22.41
C GLU A 293 -13.88 -8.00 21.83
N LEU A 294 -14.37 -9.24 21.98
CA LEU A 294 -13.74 -10.42 21.39
C LEU A 294 -13.69 -10.37 19.85
N PHE A 295 -14.54 -9.56 19.22
CA PHE A 295 -14.63 -9.41 17.77
C PHE A 295 -13.78 -8.24 17.22
N ALA A 296 -13.08 -7.48 18.08
CA ALA A 296 -12.12 -6.46 17.67
C ALA A 296 -10.79 -7.09 17.25
N LEU A 297 -10.79 -7.83 16.14
CA LEU A 297 -9.67 -8.67 15.71
C LEU A 297 -8.44 -7.87 15.27
N VAL A 298 -7.26 -8.32 15.71
CA VAL A 298 -5.96 -7.82 15.23
C VAL A 298 -5.61 -8.50 13.91
N ASN A 299 -5.58 -7.74 12.82
CA ASN A 299 -5.18 -8.26 11.50
C ASN A 299 -3.66 -8.45 11.40
N SER A 300 -3.19 -9.67 11.10
CA SER A 300 -1.77 -9.93 10.82
C SER A 300 -1.38 -9.43 9.43
N GLN A 301 -0.25 -8.73 9.29
CA GLN A 301 0.23 -8.24 8.00
C GLN A 301 0.85 -9.37 7.15
N ASN A 302 0.35 -9.58 5.93
CA ASN A 302 0.84 -10.61 4.99
C ASN A 302 1.91 -10.07 4.02
N ARG A 303 2.97 -9.44 4.54
CA ARG A 303 3.94 -8.69 3.71
C ARG A 303 4.69 -9.54 2.68
N ALA A 304 5.17 -10.72 3.09
CA ALA A 304 5.98 -11.57 2.23
C ALA A 304 5.19 -12.15 1.04
N GLN A 305 3.96 -12.64 1.28
CA GLN A 305 3.11 -13.17 0.20
C GLN A 305 2.75 -12.09 -0.82
N LYS A 306 2.51 -10.85 -0.38
CA LYS A 306 2.21 -9.73 -1.29
C LYS A 306 3.40 -9.39 -2.19
N LEU A 307 4.62 -9.44 -1.64
CA LEU A 307 5.85 -9.22 -2.41
C LEU A 307 6.08 -10.36 -3.44
N LEU A 308 5.85 -11.62 -3.05
CA LEU A 308 5.84 -12.74 -4.00
C LEU A 308 4.74 -12.58 -5.07
N GLY A 309 3.61 -11.96 -4.71
CA GLY A 309 2.55 -11.52 -5.63
C GLY A 309 3.08 -10.65 -6.77
N TYR A 310 3.88 -9.63 -6.43
CA TYR A 310 4.47 -8.73 -7.41
C TYR A 310 5.52 -9.43 -8.28
N LEU A 311 6.40 -10.22 -7.66
CA LEU A 311 7.41 -10.98 -8.39
C LEU A 311 6.77 -12.01 -9.33
N GLY A 312 5.68 -12.65 -8.90
CA GLY A 312 4.89 -13.56 -9.73
C GLY A 312 4.27 -12.84 -10.94
N ASP A 313 3.66 -11.68 -10.72
CA ASP A 313 3.11 -10.83 -11.78
C ASP A 313 4.21 -10.43 -12.78
N LEU A 314 5.36 -9.98 -12.31
CA LEU A 314 6.52 -9.65 -13.12
C LEU A 314 7.07 -10.86 -13.90
N ALA A 315 7.06 -12.06 -13.30
CA ALA A 315 7.55 -13.28 -13.92
C ALA A 315 6.65 -13.78 -15.07
N VAL A 316 5.34 -13.57 -14.96
CA VAL A 316 4.34 -14.00 -15.96
C VAL A 316 4.10 -12.93 -17.02
N ASN A 317 3.87 -11.68 -16.60
CA ASN A 317 3.39 -10.59 -17.45
C ASN A 317 4.47 -9.60 -17.87
N GLY A 318 5.71 -9.75 -17.37
CA GLY A 318 6.77 -8.76 -17.55
C GLY A 318 6.48 -7.45 -16.82
N SER A 319 7.37 -6.47 -16.99
CA SER A 319 7.24 -5.18 -16.29
C SER A 319 6.05 -4.38 -16.82
N GLN A 320 5.19 -3.95 -15.89
CA GLN A 320 4.06 -3.06 -16.16
C GLN A 320 4.40 -1.59 -15.88
N ILE A 321 5.68 -1.27 -15.65
CA ILE A 321 6.12 0.08 -15.33
C ILE A 321 6.07 0.94 -16.60
N LYS A 322 5.22 1.97 -16.60
CA LYS A 322 5.08 2.86 -17.75
C LYS A 322 6.39 3.55 -18.10
N GLY A 323 6.74 3.47 -19.38
CA GLY A 323 7.96 4.03 -19.96
C GLY A 323 9.17 3.09 -19.94
N GLN A 324 9.05 1.88 -19.37
CA GLN A 324 10.11 0.89 -19.44
C GLN A 324 10.18 0.27 -20.84
N ILE A 325 11.35 0.29 -21.47
CA ILE A 325 11.61 -0.34 -22.77
C ILE A 325 12.67 -1.42 -22.59
N GLY A 326 12.25 -2.68 -22.59
CA GLY A 326 13.14 -3.84 -22.43
C GLY A 326 13.62 -4.07 -20.99
N GLU A 327 14.63 -4.94 -20.85
CA GLU A 327 15.26 -5.27 -19.57
C GLU A 327 16.50 -4.39 -19.30
N PRO A 328 16.91 -4.26 -18.03
CA PRO A 328 18.18 -3.64 -17.66
C PRO A 328 19.39 -4.22 -18.41
N LYS A 329 20.31 -3.35 -18.85
CA LYS A 329 21.59 -3.75 -19.44
C LYS A 329 22.55 -4.33 -18.40
N PHE A 330 22.42 -3.91 -17.13
CA PHE A 330 23.19 -4.45 -16.02
C PHE A 330 22.34 -5.38 -15.16
N LYS A 331 22.81 -6.62 -14.96
CA LYS A 331 22.13 -7.66 -14.16
C LYS A 331 22.84 -8.02 -12.84
N GLY A 332 24.04 -7.47 -12.61
CA GLY A 332 24.82 -7.72 -11.40
C GLY A 332 24.38 -6.90 -10.20
N ASP A 333 25.05 -7.09 -9.07
CA ASP A 333 24.92 -6.19 -7.91
C ASP A 333 25.83 -4.98 -8.08
N ILE A 334 25.32 -3.80 -7.72
CA ILE A 334 26.08 -2.56 -7.80
C ILE A 334 27.12 -2.54 -6.68
N VAL A 335 28.37 -2.22 -7.02
CA VAL A 335 29.46 -2.13 -6.04
C VAL A 335 29.38 -0.81 -5.28
N ILE A 336 29.30 -0.88 -3.95
CA ILE A 336 29.42 0.30 -3.07
C ILE A 336 30.90 0.67 -2.95
N PRO A 337 31.29 1.93 -3.21
CA PRO A 337 32.70 2.32 -3.22
C PRO A 337 33.29 2.39 -1.81
N THR A 338 34.59 2.13 -1.71
CA THR A 338 35.38 2.40 -0.49
C THR A 338 36.02 3.78 -0.60
N LEU A 339 35.90 4.60 0.45
CA LEU A 339 36.53 5.92 0.51
C LEU A 339 37.83 5.86 1.31
N HIS A 340 38.83 6.64 0.89
CA HIS A 340 40.15 6.71 1.50
C HIS A 340 40.45 8.14 1.97
N ASP A 341 41.11 8.32 3.12
CA ASP A 341 41.56 9.64 3.57
C ASP A 341 42.82 10.12 2.82
N GLU A 342 43.35 11.29 3.19
CA GLU A 342 44.54 11.87 2.58
C GLU A 342 45.82 11.02 2.75
N GLN A 343 45.82 10.07 3.70
CA GLN A 343 46.92 9.12 3.93
C GLN A 343 46.65 7.76 3.27
N ASP A 344 45.68 7.68 2.36
CA ASP A 344 45.23 6.47 1.65
C ASP A 344 44.66 5.38 2.57
N LYS A 345 44.24 5.74 3.79
CA LYS A 345 43.62 4.81 4.72
C LYS A 345 42.11 4.76 4.50
N VAL A 346 41.55 3.55 4.51
CA VAL A 346 40.10 3.33 4.41
C VAL A 346 39.36 4.09 5.52
N MET A 347 38.41 4.93 5.10
CA MET A 347 37.53 5.69 5.98
C MET A 347 36.44 4.79 6.55
N ASP A 348 36.13 4.98 7.84
CA ASP A 348 35.00 4.31 8.47
C ASP A 348 33.69 5.04 8.11
N VAL A 349 32.96 4.46 7.16
CA VAL A 349 31.64 4.95 6.70
C VAL A 349 30.48 4.13 7.29
N SER A 350 30.72 3.34 8.34
CA SER A 350 29.66 2.55 8.99
C SER A 350 28.54 3.42 9.55
N GLU A 351 28.90 4.61 10.04
CA GLU A 351 28.01 5.67 10.53
C GLU A 351 28.08 6.91 9.62
N PRO A 352 26.99 7.66 9.47
CA PRO A 352 26.94 8.79 8.55
C PRO A 352 27.74 10.00 9.05
N CYS A 353 28.26 10.81 8.12
CA CYS A 353 29.01 12.02 8.46
C CYS A 353 28.11 13.03 9.19
N LYS A 354 28.60 13.63 10.27
CA LYS A 354 27.83 14.54 11.15
C LYS A 354 28.16 16.02 10.98
N LYS A 355 29.16 16.35 10.18
CA LYS A 355 29.66 17.72 9.96
C LYS A 355 29.40 18.15 8.52
N GLY A 356 28.77 19.31 8.37
CA GLY A 356 28.48 19.92 7.07
C GLY A 356 27.63 21.18 7.22
N TRP A 357 27.25 21.76 6.08
CA TRP A 357 26.52 23.02 6.02
C TRP A 357 25.15 23.00 6.72
N ARG A 358 24.53 21.82 6.88
CA ARG A 358 23.22 21.68 7.54
C ARG A 358 23.27 21.99 9.03
N ASN A 359 24.42 21.79 9.67
CA ASN A 359 24.58 22.10 11.10
C ASN A 359 24.21 23.56 11.38
N ILE A 360 24.58 24.49 10.49
CA ILE A 360 24.26 25.92 10.62
C ILE A 360 22.75 26.16 10.59
N ILE A 361 22.02 25.50 9.67
CA ILE A 361 20.56 25.63 9.59
C ILE A 361 19.89 25.13 10.87
N VAL A 362 20.34 23.98 11.38
CA VAL A 362 19.74 23.34 12.56
C VAL A 362 20.07 24.08 13.85
N GLU A 363 21.30 24.59 13.99
CA GLU A 363 21.79 25.22 15.22
C GLU A 363 21.51 26.73 15.27
N GLN A 364 21.54 27.41 14.12
CA GLN A 364 21.53 28.88 14.03
C GLN A 364 20.42 29.44 13.12
N GLY A 365 19.74 28.58 12.34
CA GLY A 365 18.59 28.94 11.52
C GLY A 365 18.91 29.44 10.10
N PRO A 366 17.87 29.66 9.27
CA PRO A 366 18.01 29.98 7.84
C PRO A 366 18.82 31.24 7.51
N ALA A 367 18.64 32.32 8.27
CA ALA A 367 19.35 33.59 8.02
C ALA A 367 20.85 33.48 8.31
N ALA A 368 21.22 32.73 9.36
CA ALA A 368 22.63 32.46 9.69
C ALA A 368 23.29 31.61 8.60
N PHE A 369 22.57 30.62 8.06
CA PHE A 369 23.03 29.82 6.92
C PHE A 369 23.30 30.69 5.68
N ALA A 370 22.35 31.54 5.28
CA ALA A 370 22.53 32.45 4.14
C ALA A 370 23.76 33.37 4.32
N LYS A 371 23.94 33.92 5.53
CA LYS A 371 25.11 34.74 5.86
C LYS A 371 26.42 33.94 5.79
N ALA A 372 26.42 32.69 6.26
CA ALA A 372 27.59 31.82 6.20
C ALA A 372 27.95 31.45 4.76
N VAL A 373 26.96 31.18 3.92
CA VAL A 373 27.15 30.91 2.48
C VAL A 373 27.79 32.13 1.81
N ARG A 374 27.29 33.35 2.05
CA ARG A 374 27.88 34.57 1.48
C ARG A 374 29.30 34.85 1.97
N ALA A 375 29.62 34.47 3.21
CA ALA A 375 30.95 34.62 3.77
C ALA A 375 31.97 33.61 3.23
N ASN A 376 31.52 32.54 2.54
CA ASN A 376 32.38 31.59 1.88
C ASN A 376 33.11 32.25 0.70
N LYS A 377 34.42 32.02 0.57
CA LYS A 377 35.21 32.59 -0.53
C LYS A 377 35.06 31.81 -1.85
N GLY A 378 34.92 30.49 -1.76
CA GLY A 378 34.75 29.60 -2.91
C GLY A 378 33.33 29.60 -3.47
N CYS A 379 33.14 28.99 -4.64
CA CYS A 379 31.81 28.68 -5.18
C CYS A 379 31.42 27.27 -4.78
N LEU A 380 30.37 27.11 -3.98
CA LEU A 380 29.95 25.79 -3.49
C LEU A 380 29.18 25.03 -4.58
N ILE A 381 29.14 23.70 -4.45
CA ILE A 381 28.40 22.83 -5.37
C ILE A 381 27.07 22.39 -4.74
N MET A 382 25.98 22.52 -5.48
CA MET A 382 24.72 21.81 -5.28
C MET A 382 24.74 20.54 -6.14
N ASP A 383 24.64 19.36 -5.52
CA ASP A 383 24.50 18.11 -6.27
C ASP A 383 23.03 17.81 -6.58
N THR A 384 22.70 17.69 -7.86
CA THR A 384 21.34 17.39 -8.36
C THR A 384 21.13 15.92 -8.71
N THR A 385 22.12 15.05 -8.48
CA THR A 385 22.09 13.62 -8.84
C THR A 385 20.84 12.91 -8.30
N TRP A 386 20.38 13.29 -7.10
CA TRP A 386 19.24 12.65 -6.43
C TRP A 386 17.87 13.17 -6.88
N ARG A 387 17.81 14.19 -7.74
CA ARG A 387 16.56 14.79 -8.24
C ARG A 387 16.61 15.11 -9.72
N ASP A 388 17.26 16.19 -10.13
CA ASP A 388 17.11 16.73 -11.48
C ASP A 388 17.85 15.89 -12.54
N ALA A 389 18.97 15.31 -12.18
CA ALA A 389 19.78 14.51 -13.10
C ALA A 389 19.00 13.30 -13.62
N HIS A 390 18.47 12.47 -12.72
CA HIS A 390 17.66 11.31 -13.11
C HIS A 390 16.27 11.71 -13.62
N GLN A 391 15.74 12.87 -13.22
CA GLN A 391 14.53 13.44 -13.84
C GLN A 391 14.75 13.72 -15.33
N SER A 392 15.93 14.21 -15.69
CA SER A 392 16.29 14.59 -17.06
C SER A 392 16.71 13.39 -17.92
N LEU A 393 17.50 12.47 -17.35
CA LEU A 393 18.10 11.34 -18.08
C LEU A 393 17.28 10.05 -18.04
N LEU A 394 16.61 9.78 -16.90
CA LEU A 394 16.02 8.47 -16.59
C LEU A 394 14.52 8.57 -16.24
N ALA A 395 13.83 9.57 -16.76
CA ALA A 395 12.41 9.82 -16.51
C ALA A 395 12.02 9.79 -15.01
N THR A 396 12.91 10.26 -14.14
CA THR A 396 12.73 10.32 -12.69
C THR A 396 12.60 8.95 -12.00
N ARG A 397 13.15 7.88 -12.57
CA ARG A 397 12.90 6.49 -12.12
C ARG A 397 13.82 5.97 -11.03
N VAL A 398 14.83 6.72 -10.59
CA VAL A 398 15.74 6.24 -9.53
C VAL A 398 14.98 6.04 -8.21
N ARG A 399 15.20 4.87 -7.61
CA ARG A 399 14.40 4.34 -6.50
C ARG A 399 15.02 4.63 -5.15
N THR A 400 14.19 4.53 -4.11
CA THR A 400 14.60 4.78 -2.73
C THR A 400 15.78 3.91 -2.32
N VAL A 401 15.72 2.60 -2.58
CA VAL A 401 16.77 1.66 -2.18
C VAL A 401 18.15 2.07 -2.71
N ASP A 402 18.22 2.55 -3.95
CA ASP A 402 19.49 2.90 -4.57
C ASP A 402 20.07 4.21 -4.04
N PHE A 403 19.24 5.17 -3.61
CA PHE A 403 19.72 6.33 -2.86
C PHE A 403 20.27 5.92 -1.48
N LEU A 404 19.57 5.01 -0.79
CA LEU A 404 19.96 4.59 0.56
C LEU A 404 21.28 3.80 0.55
N ASN A 405 21.53 3.01 -0.49
CA ASN A 405 22.74 2.20 -0.62
C ASN A 405 24.03 3.03 -0.70
N ILE A 406 23.98 4.24 -1.27
CA ILE A 406 25.15 5.13 -1.44
C ILE A 406 25.16 6.33 -0.47
N ALA A 407 24.09 6.49 0.33
CA ALA A 407 23.86 7.71 1.10
C ALA A 407 24.99 8.05 2.08
N LYS A 408 25.61 7.05 2.71
CA LYS A 408 26.66 7.29 3.71
C LYS A 408 27.94 7.76 3.03
N GLU A 409 28.33 7.12 1.94
CA GLU A 409 29.48 7.46 1.11
C GLU A 409 29.29 8.87 0.54
N THR A 410 28.10 9.19 0.02
CA THR A 410 27.74 10.55 -0.42
C THR A 410 27.87 11.57 0.73
N SER A 411 27.41 11.23 1.94
CA SER A 411 27.49 12.10 3.12
C SER A 411 28.94 12.51 3.48
N TYR A 412 29.93 11.63 3.24
CA TYR A 412 31.35 11.95 3.41
C TYR A 412 31.96 12.64 2.19
N ALA A 413 31.79 12.06 1.00
CA ALA A 413 32.38 12.55 -0.26
C ALA A 413 31.94 13.98 -0.59
N LEU A 414 30.69 14.32 -0.28
CA LEU A 414 30.08 15.64 -0.51
C LEU A 414 29.90 16.43 0.79
N SER A 415 30.71 16.18 1.83
CA SER A 415 30.56 16.84 3.14
C SER A 415 30.67 18.37 3.09
N ASN A 416 31.37 18.93 2.09
CA ASN A 416 31.45 20.37 1.83
C ASN A 416 30.49 20.87 0.72
N ALA A 417 29.63 20.01 0.18
CA ALA A 417 28.60 20.45 -0.76
C ALA A 417 27.61 21.41 -0.08
N TRP A 418 27.16 22.43 -0.82
CA TRP A 418 26.20 23.40 -0.31
C TRP A 418 24.90 22.73 0.11
N ALA A 419 24.41 21.82 -0.73
CA ALA A 419 23.25 20.97 -0.45
C ALA A 419 23.16 19.80 -1.45
N LEU A 420 22.25 18.86 -1.18
CA LEU A 420 21.81 17.83 -2.12
C LEU A 420 20.37 18.14 -2.53
N GLU A 421 20.12 18.27 -3.82
CA GLU A 421 18.77 18.37 -4.34
C GLU A 421 18.23 16.95 -4.54
N CYS A 422 17.29 16.57 -3.69
CA CYS A 422 16.83 15.18 -3.59
C CYS A 422 15.31 15.02 -3.62
N TRP A 423 14.56 16.11 -3.77
CA TRP A 423 13.11 16.09 -3.58
C TRP A 423 12.39 17.20 -4.36
N GLY A 424 11.07 17.11 -4.47
CA GLY A 424 10.28 18.03 -5.29
C GLY A 424 10.45 17.77 -6.78
N GLY A 425 10.03 18.74 -7.61
CA GLY A 425 9.89 18.49 -9.06
C GLY A 425 8.98 17.28 -9.33
N ALA A 426 9.36 16.43 -10.28
CA ALA A 426 8.56 15.26 -10.65
C ALA A 426 8.66 14.09 -9.64
N THR A 427 9.64 14.10 -8.73
CA THR A 427 9.93 12.94 -7.84
C THR A 427 8.74 12.56 -6.97
N PHE A 428 7.95 13.53 -6.52
CA PHE A 428 6.82 13.30 -5.62
C PHE A 428 5.70 12.47 -6.28
N ASP A 429 5.26 12.87 -7.47
CA ASP A 429 4.27 12.13 -8.25
C ASP A 429 4.83 10.80 -8.76
N VAL A 430 6.05 10.81 -9.32
CA VAL A 430 6.65 9.62 -9.92
C VAL A 430 6.91 8.51 -8.90
N ALA A 431 7.35 8.85 -7.68
CA ALA A 431 7.53 7.88 -6.61
C ALA A 431 6.24 7.11 -6.32
N MET A 432 5.10 7.80 -6.18
CA MET A 432 3.82 7.14 -5.91
C MET A 432 3.25 6.44 -7.16
N ARG A 433 3.31 7.12 -8.32
CA ARG A 433 2.61 6.70 -9.54
C ARG A 433 3.28 5.55 -10.27
N PHE A 434 4.61 5.52 -10.31
CA PHE A 434 5.36 4.60 -11.17
C PHE A 434 6.30 3.68 -10.39
N LEU A 435 6.82 4.16 -9.26
CA LEU A 435 7.70 3.35 -8.40
C LEU A 435 6.91 2.67 -7.28
N TYR A 436 5.70 3.17 -7.00
CA TYR A 436 4.83 2.71 -5.92
C TYR A 436 5.50 2.77 -4.54
N GLU A 437 6.24 3.86 -4.31
CA GLU A 437 6.96 4.15 -3.07
C GLU A 437 6.44 5.46 -2.44
N ASP A 438 6.48 5.55 -1.11
CA ASP A 438 6.15 6.80 -0.41
C ASP A 438 7.32 7.80 -0.52
N PRO A 439 7.15 8.96 -1.20
CA PRO A 439 8.20 9.97 -1.28
C PRO A 439 8.61 10.49 0.11
N TRP A 440 7.68 10.52 1.09
CA TRP A 440 7.97 11.01 2.44
C TRP A 440 8.86 10.04 3.21
N ASP A 441 8.63 8.74 3.02
CA ASP A 441 9.48 7.71 3.61
C ASP A 441 10.89 7.74 2.99
N ARG A 442 10.99 7.92 1.66
CA ARG A 442 12.26 8.20 0.98
C ARG A 442 13.00 9.36 1.64
N LEU A 443 12.34 10.50 1.83
CA LEU A 443 12.93 11.69 2.46
C LEU A 443 13.46 11.39 3.87
N ARG A 444 12.65 10.76 4.72
CA ARG A 444 13.04 10.45 6.11
C ARG A 444 14.20 9.47 6.19
N LYS A 445 14.18 8.40 5.37
CA LYS A 445 15.26 7.39 5.32
C LYS A 445 16.56 8.01 4.82
N MET A 446 16.51 8.78 3.73
CA MET A 446 17.69 9.51 3.22
C MET A 446 18.22 10.50 4.26
N ARG A 447 17.34 11.25 4.94
CA ARG A 447 17.76 12.26 5.92
C ARG A 447 18.46 11.64 7.13
N LYS A 448 18.07 10.43 7.52
CA LYS A 448 18.74 9.68 8.60
C LYS A 448 20.17 9.28 8.20
N LEU A 449 20.40 8.92 6.93
CA LEU A 449 21.70 8.48 6.42
C LEU A 449 22.61 9.62 5.96
N VAL A 450 22.04 10.81 5.72
CA VAL A 450 22.81 12.02 5.44
C VAL A 450 22.35 13.07 6.43
N PRO A 451 22.96 13.27 7.61
CA PRO A 451 22.47 14.27 8.56
C PRO A 451 23.14 15.66 8.41
N ASN A 452 24.23 15.74 7.62
CA ASN A 452 25.15 16.88 7.56
C ASN A 452 24.98 17.81 6.35
N ILE A 453 24.49 17.32 5.22
CA ILE A 453 24.30 18.12 4.00
C ILE A 453 22.85 18.60 3.92
N PRO A 454 22.54 19.90 3.70
CA PRO A 454 21.17 20.35 3.60
C PRO A 454 20.44 19.65 2.45
N PHE A 455 19.17 19.29 2.66
CA PHE A 455 18.35 18.79 1.56
C PHE A 455 17.57 19.93 0.92
N GLN A 456 17.73 20.06 -0.39
CA GLN A 456 16.93 20.97 -1.19
C GLN A 456 15.78 20.24 -1.88
N MET A 457 14.66 20.94 -1.99
CA MET A 457 13.59 20.57 -2.92
C MET A 457 13.28 21.68 -3.91
N LEU A 458 12.81 21.29 -5.10
CA LEU A 458 12.20 22.19 -6.07
C LEU A 458 10.69 22.30 -5.81
N LEU A 459 10.21 23.52 -5.54
CA LEU A 459 8.81 23.83 -5.21
C LEU A 459 8.25 24.87 -6.20
N ARG A 460 7.08 24.62 -6.77
CA ARG A 460 6.37 25.62 -7.58
C ARG A 460 5.48 26.48 -6.68
N GLY A 461 5.63 27.80 -6.75
CA GLY A 461 5.07 28.77 -5.79
C GLY A 461 3.65 28.49 -5.29
N ALA A 462 2.65 28.69 -6.15
CA ALA A 462 1.23 28.52 -5.80
C ALA A 462 0.68 27.09 -6.04
N ASN A 463 1.54 26.14 -6.37
CA ASN A 463 1.14 24.78 -6.76
C ASN A 463 1.78 23.69 -5.88
N GLY A 464 2.82 24.05 -5.14
CA GLY A 464 3.65 23.12 -4.40
C GLY A 464 4.34 22.14 -5.35
N VAL A 465 3.91 20.89 -5.32
CA VAL A 465 4.37 19.84 -6.23
C VAL A 465 3.29 19.40 -7.22
N ALA A 466 2.06 19.94 -7.15
CA ALA A 466 0.94 19.53 -8.00
C ALA A 466 1.03 20.05 -9.45
N TYR A 467 0.11 19.63 -10.33
CA TYR A 467 0.06 20.10 -11.73
C TYR A 467 -0.74 21.39 -11.95
N SER A 468 -1.70 21.69 -11.08
CA SER A 468 -2.53 22.90 -11.11
C SER A 468 -2.32 23.74 -9.85
N SER A 469 -2.79 24.99 -9.84
CA SER A 469 -2.68 25.83 -8.65
C SER A 469 -3.64 25.35 -7.56
N LEU A 470 -3.22 25.50 -6.31
CA LEU A 470 -3.95 25.05 -5.14
C LEU A 470 -4.29 26.24 -4.24
N PRO A 471 -5.26 26.09 -3.33
CA PRO A 471 -5.50 27.09 -2.29
C PRO A 471 -4.26 27.31 -1.41
N ASP A 472 -4.02 28.54 -0.97
CA ASP A 472 -2.79 28.93 -0.24
C ASP A 472 -2.55 28.11 1.04
N ASN A 473 -3.62 27.68 1.72
CA ASN A 473 -3.51 26.86 2.93
C ASN A 473 -2.99 25.45 2.63
N ALA A 474 -3.21 24.91 1.43
CA ALA A 474 -2.61 23.65 0.98
C ALA A 474 -1.08 23.76 0.83
N ILE A 475 -0.61 24.87 0.23
CA ILE A 475 0.83 25.13 0.04
C ILE A 475 1.53 25.29 1.39
N THR A 476 0.89 26.05 2.29
CA THR A 476 1.39 26.25 3.66
C THR A 476 1.52 24.91 4.39
N HIS A 477 0.45 24.10 4.41
CA HIS A 477 0.46 22.79 5.06
C HIS A 477 1.53 21.86 4.48
N PHE A 478 1.68 21.83 3.15
CA PHE A 478 2.71 21.02 2.50
C PHE A 478 4.13 21.44 2.89
N CYS A 479 4.43 22.75 2.90
CA CYS A 479 5.75 23.25 3.29
C CYS A 479 6.07 22.92 4.75
N GLU A 480 5.08 23.03 5.65
CA GLU A 480 5.21 22.62 7.06
C GLU A 480 5.55 21.13 7.17
N GLN A 481 4.86 20.25 6.45
CA GLN A 481 5.16 18.81 6.46
C GLN A 481 6.53 18.52 5.82
N ALA A 482 6.89 19.16 4.71
CA ALA A 482 8.18 19.03 4.05
C ALA A 482 9.35 19.40 4.99
N LYS A 483 9.25 20.54 5.67
CA LYS A 483 10.26 20.97 6.64
C LYS A 483 10.37 20.00 7.81
N LYS A 484 9.24 19.58 8.37
CA LYS A 484 9.19 18.62 9.50
C LYS A 484 9.83 17.27 9.17
N ASN A 485 9.74 16.82 7.91
CA ASN A 485 10.23 15.51 7.49
C ASN A 485 11.66 15.51 6.93
N GLY A 486 12.31 16.68 6.77
CA GLY A 486 13.74 16.75 6.50
C GLY A 486 14.19 17.64 5.35
N VAL A 487 13.29 18.35 4.66
CA VAL A 487 13.67 19.38 3.68
C VAL A 487 14.23 20.60 4.43
N ASP A 488 15.36 21.12 3.98
CA ASP A 488 16.00 22.29 4.59
C ASP A 488 15.88 23.54 3.72
N ILE A 489 16.12 23.39 2.41
CA ILE A 489 16.09 24.46 1.41
C ILE A 489 14.94 24.24 0.44
N PHE A 490 14.17 25.27 0.17
CA PHE A 490 13.08 25.25 -0.79
C PHE A 490 13.40 26.24 -1.90
N ARG A 491 13.74 25.70 -3.08
CA ARG A 491 13.85 26.47 -4.30
C ARG A 491 12.46 26.73 -4.85
N VAL A 492 11.93 27.92 -4.58
CA VAL A 492 10.59 28.35 -4.99
C VAL A 492 10.68 29.07 -6.32
N PHE A 493 10.00 28.55 -7.34
CA PHE A 493 9.92 29.18 -8.67
C PHE A 493 8.46 29.30 -9.14
N ASP A 494 8.22 30.16 -10.12
CA ASP A 494 6.96 30.20 -10.87
C ASP A 494 7.23 29.94 -12.36
N ALA A 495 6.31 29.25 -13.04
CA ALA A 495 6.53 28.81 -14.41
C ALA A 495 6.47 29.94 -15.45
N LEU A 496 5.97 31.10 -15.08
CA LEU A 496 5.87 32.32 -15.89
C LEU A 496 6.66 33.49 -15.30
N ASN A 497 7.42 33.26 -14.22
CA ASN A 497 7.94 34.30 -13.33
C ASN A 497 6.84 35.26 -12.81
N ASP A 498 5.61 34.74 -12.62
CA ASP A 498 4.52 35.45 -11.97
C ASP A 498 4.83 35.59 -10.47
N VAL A 499 5.28 36.79 -10.10
CA VAL A 499 5.71 37.12 -8.75
C VAL A 499 4.61 36.98 -7.69
N GLU A 500 3.33 37.12 -8.06
CA GLU A 500 2.23 36.94 -7.11
C GLU A 500 2.08 35.46 -6.71
N GLN A 501 2.32 34.54 -7.66
CA GLN A 501 2.32 33.10 -7.37
C GLN A 501 3.60 32.67 -6.65
N LEU A 502 4.74 33.25 -7.02
CA LEU A 502 6.02 33.02 -6.35
C LEU A 502 5.94 33.37 -4.86
N GLU A 503 5.36 34.53 -4.54
CA GLU A 503 5.27 35.06 -3.18
C GLU A 503 4.51 34.11 -2.23
N VAL A 504 3.47 33.41 -2.72
CA VAL A 504 2.71 32.42 -1.93
C VAL A 504 3.64 31.33 -1.41
N GLY A 505 4.48 30.76 -2.28
CA GLY A 505 5.42 29.71 -1.91
C GLY A 505 6.53 30.22 -1.00
N VAL A 506 7.12 31.38 -1.30
CA VAL A 506 8.17 31.99 -0.46
C VAL A 506 7.65 32.23 0.95
N LYS A 507 6.48 32.84 1.10
CA LYS A 507 5.85 33.08 2.41
C LYS A 507 5.52 31.79 3.15
N ALA A 508 5.04 30.75 2.45
CA ALA A 508 4.77 29.44 3.04
C ALA A 508 6.04 28.79 3.61
N VAL A 509 7.16 28.87 2.89
CA VAL A 509 8.46 28.34 3.35
C VAL A 509 8.99 29.12 4.55
N LEU A 510 8.94 30.45 4.50
CA LEU A 510 9.36 31.32 5.60
C LEU A 510 8.56 30.99 6.87
N LYS A 511 7.23 30.82 6.73
CA LYS A 511 6.35 30.42 7.83
C LYS A 511 6.67 29.03 8.38
N ALA A 512 7.04 28.08 7.51
CA ALA A 512 7.44 26.74 7.92
C ALA A 512 8.83 26.69 8.59
N GLY A 513 9.62 27.78 8.55
CA GLY A 513 10.97 27.84 9.10
C GLY A 513 12.05 27.20 8.20
N GLY A 514 11.79 27.08 6.90
CA GLY A 514 12.76 26.60 5.91
C GLY A 514 13.65 27.72 5.35
N VAL A 515 14.73 27.35 4.67
CA VAL A 515 15.52 28.30 3.85
C VAL A 515 14.76 28.54 2.54
N ALA A 516 14.10 29.69 2.43
CA ALA A 516 13.50 30.14 1.17
C ALA A 516 14.55 30.63 0.16
N GLU A 517 14.69 29.92 -0.96
CA GLU A 517 15.35 30.38 -2.17
C GLU A 517 14.28 30.86 -3.16
N GLY A 518 14.17 32.17 -3.37
CA GLY A 518 13.25 32.75 -4.35
C GLY A 518 13.90 32.78 -5.72
N THR A 519 13.24 32.23 -6.74
CA THR A 519 13.90 31.89 -8.02
C THR A 519 13.31 32.65 -9.20
N VAL A 520 14.18 33.22 -10.03
CA VAL A 520 13.84 33.70 -11.37
C VAL A 520 14.21 32.64 -12.41
N CYS A 521 13.25 32.25 -13.25
CA CYS A 521 13.50 31.37 -14.38
C CYS A 521 14.12 32.17 -15.54
N TYR A 522 15.24 31.69 -16.08
CA TYR A 522 15.90 32.28 -17.25
C TYR A 522 15.35 31.61 -18.52
N SER A 523 14.95 32.43 -19.50
CA SER A 523 14.36 32.01 -20.78
C SER A 523 14.66 33.06 -21.84
N GLY A 524 14.80 32.67 -23.10
CA GLY A 524 15.20 33.61 -24.15
C GLY A 524 16.72 33.78 -24.24
N ASP A 525 17.11 34.81 -25.00
CA ASP A 525 18.50 35.25 -25.10
C ASP A 525 18.61 36.72 -24.68
N MET A 526 19.05 36.95 -23.45
CA MET A 526 19.22 38.29 -22.86
C MET A 526 20.17 39.19 -23.67
N LEU A 527 21.07 38.61 -24.45
CA LEU A 527 22.02 39.36 -25.28
C LEU A 527 21.41 39.79 -26.61
N ASN A 528 20.26 39.22 -26.99
CA ASN A 528 19.55 39.57 -28.20
C ASN A 528 18.61 40.76 -27.94
N PRO A 529 18.84 41.94 -28.55
CA PRO A 529 18.02 43.13 -28.31
C PRO A 529 16.57 42.98 -28.80
N ASN A 530 16.28 41.98 -29.65
CA ASN A 530 14.94 41.71 -30.17
C ASN A 530 14.12 40.75 -29.28
N LYS A 531 14.73 40.16 -28.24
CA LYS A 531 14.03 39.26 -27.31
C LYS A 531 13.41 40.05 -26.15
N LYS A 532 12.26 39.57 -25.70
CA LYS A 532 11.46 40.17 -24.62
C LYS A 532 12.17 40.15 -23.27
N TYR A 533 12.94 39.10 -23.00
CA TYR A 533 13.61 38.86 -21.73
C TYR A 533 15.02 39.44 -21.74
N ASN A 534 15.15 40.74 -21.42
CA ASN A 534 16.42 41.45 -21.35
C ASN A 534 16.94 41.58 -19.90
N LEU A 535 18.11 42.19 -19.72
CA LEU A 535 18.72 42.36 -18.39
C LEU A 535 17.83 43.16 -17.43
N GLU A 536 17.16 44.21 -17.93
CA GLU A 536 16.26 45.04 -17.13
C GLU A 536 15.08 44.22 -16.59
N TYR A 537 14.48 43.37 -17.43
CA TYR A 537 13.45 42.43 -17.01
C TYR A 537 13.93 41.57 -15.83
N TYR A 538 15.06 40.88 -15.97
CA TYR A 538 15.55 40.00 -14.91
C TYR A 538 15.86 40.77 -13.63
N MET A 539 16.51 41.94 -13.73
CA MET A 539 16.80 42.78 -12.56
C MET A 539 15.52 43.27 -11.86
N SER A 540 14.44 43.52 -12.60
CA SER A 540 13.14 43.89 -12.04
C SER A 540 12.46 42.73 -11.28
N VAL A 541 12.59 41.49 -11.77
CA VAL A 541 12.07 40.30 -11.08
C VAL A 541 12.91 40.02 -9.84
N VAL A 542 14.24 40.11 -9.94
CA VAL A 542 15.16 39.94 -8.80
C VAL A 542 14.83 40.91 -7.67
N GLU A 543 14.58 42.19 -7.97
CA GLU A 543 14.19 43.18 -6.96
C GLU A 543 12.90 42.80 -6.22
N LYS A 544 11.90 42.28 -6.94
CA LYS A 544 10.67 41.79 -6.32
C LYS A 544 10.93 40.59 -5.42
N ILE A 545 11.78 39.64 -5.85
CA ILE A 545 12.14 38.46 -5.05
C ILE A 545 12.86 38.87 -3.76
N VAL A 546 13.80 39.80 -3.83
CA VAL A 546 14.52 40.31 -2.66
C VAL A 546 13.55 40.93 -1.66
N ASN A 547 12.58 41.73 -2.14
CA ASN A 547 11.57 42.36 -1.30
C ASN A 547 10.59 41.37 -0.64
N MET A 548 10.49 40.12 -1.12
CA MET A 548 9.68 39.07 -0.48
C MET A 548 10.34 38.48 0.78
N GLY A 549 11.61 38.82 1.05
CA GLY A 549 12.37 38.28 2.17
C GLY A 549 12.98 36.89 1.91
N ALA A 550 13.22 36.53 0.65
CA ALA A 550 13.97 35.33 0.33
C ALA A 550 15.38 35.39 0.93
N HIS A 551 15.85 34.29 1.52
CA HIS A 551 17.20 34.23 2.10
C HIS A 551 18.29 34.14 1.03
N ILE A 552 17.92 33.53 -0.12
CA ILE A 552 18.82 33.21 -1.23
C ILE A 552 18.06 33.53 -2.53
N LEU A 553 18.76 34.08 -3.51
CA LEU A 553 18.25 34.28 -4.86
C LEU A 553 18.67 33.11 -5.75
N GLY A 554 17.68 32.42 -6.33
CA GLY A 554 17.89 31.41 -7.35
C GLY A 554 17.80 31.99 -8.76
N ILE A 555 18.65 31.54 -9.67
CA ILE A 555 18.50 31.72 -11.12
C ILE A 555 18.36 30.33 -11.72
N LYS A 556 17.19 30.01 -12.30
CA LYS A 556 16.91 28.71 -12.90
C LYS A 556 16.88 28.80 -14.42
N ASP A 557 17.97 28.39 -15.06
CA ASP A 557 18.03 28.15 -16.49
C ASP A 557 17.65 26.69 -16.80
N MET A 558 16.34 26.43 -16.91
CA MET A 558 15.79 25.08 -17.08
C MET A 558 16.07 24.44 -18.45
N ALA A 559 16.48 25.21 -19.45
CA ALA A 559 16.75 24.72 -20.80
C ALA A 559 18.25 24.60 -21.11
N GLY A 560 19.11 25.32 -20.38
CA GLY A 560 20.52 25.40 -20.69
C GLY A 560 20.83 26.49 -21.73
N VAL A 561 20.05 27.58 -21.72
CA VAL A 561 20.17 28.68 -22.69
C VAL A 561 21.01 29.85 -22.17
N LEU A 562 21.42 29.85 -20.90
CA LEU A 562 22.26 30.89 -20.30
C LEU A 562 23.70 30.75 -20.81
N LYS A 563 24.06 31.55 -21.82
CA LYS A 563 25.42 31.60 -22.39
C LYS A 563 26.43 32.19 -21.38
N PRO A 564 27.73 31.82 -21.43
CA PRO A 564 28.72 32.31 -20.46
C PRO A 564 28.81 33.84 -20.34
N LYS A 565 28.73 34.57 -21.47
CA LYS A 565 28.71 36.04 -21.46
C LYS A 565 27.45 36.61 -20.77
N ALA A 566 26.29 35.98 -20.98
CA ALA A 566 25.05 36.38 -20.33
C ALA A 566 25.11 36.09 -18.82
N ALA A 567 25.66 34.94 -18.43
CA ALA A 567 25.94 34.57 -17.05
C ALA A 567 26.79 35.63 -16.34
N THR A 568 27.94 36.02 -16.90
CA THR A 568 28.79 37.06 -16.30
C THR A 568 28.06 38.39 -16.12
N MET A 569 27.29 38.80 -17.13
CA MET A 569 26.55 40.07 -17.08
C MET A 569 25.44 40.04 -16.03
N LEU A 570 24.62 39.00 -16.01
CA LEU A 570 23.46 38.89 -15.12
C LEU A 570 23.91 38.73 -13.66
N VAL A 571 24.77 37.75 -13.37
CA VAL A 571 25.25 37.50 -12.00
C VAL A 571 26.04 38.68 -11.48
N GLY A 572 26.92 39.28 -12.30
CA GLY A 572 27.69 40.46 -11.92
C GLY A 572 26.81 41.68 -11.64
N ALA A 573 25.74 41.90 -12.42
CA ALA A 573 24.79 42.99 -12.17
C ALA A 573 24.01 42.79 -10.87
N ILE A 574 23.57 41.55 -10.59
CA ILE A 574 22.89 41.19 -9.34
C ILE A 574 23.82 41.39 -8.15
N ARG A 575 25.03 40.82 -8.19
CA ARG A 575 26.03 40.95 -7.12
C ARG A 575 26.37 42.41 -6.83
N LYS A 576 26.49 43.24 -7.87
CA LYS A 576 26.75 44.68 -7.72
C LYS A 576 25.61 45.41 -7.03
N LYS A 577 24.35 45.07 -7.31
CA LYS A 577 23.17 45.70 -6.68
C LYS A 577 22.89 45.16 -5.27
N TYR A 578 23.14 43.87 -5.03
CA TYR A 578 22.85 43.17 -3.78
C TYR A 578 24.11 42.42 -3.27
N PRO A 579 25.08 43.12 -2.65
CA PRO A 579 26.38 42.55 -2.29
C PRO A 579 26.29 41.43 -1.23
N ASP A 580 25.31 41.49 -0.34
CA ASP A 580 25.15 40.57 0.79
C ASP A 580 24.20 39.39 0.51
N LEU A 581 23.50 39.41 -0.62
CA LEU A 581 22.51 38.38 -0.97
C LEU A 581 23.21 37.15 -1.58
N PRO A 582 23.03 35.93 -1.03
CA PRO A 582 23.52 34.74 -1.69
C PRO A 582 22.85 34.50 -3.05
N ILE A 583 23.64 34.17 -4.07
CA ILE A 583 23.19 33.90 -5.43
C ILE A 583 23.48 32.44 -5.76
N HIS A 584 22.43 31.71 -6.11
CA HIS A 584 22.49 30.33 -6.52
C HIS A 584 22.08 30.20 -7.99
N VAL A 585 22.90 29.55 -8.81
CA VAL A 585 22.61 29.41 -10.25
C VAL A 585 22.47 27.94 -10.64
N HIS A 586 21.38 27.65 -11.35
CA HIS A 586 21.07 26.36 -11.92
C HIS A 586 21.03 26.46 -13.44
N THR A 587 21.62 25.48 -14.13
CA THR A 587 21.51 25.33 -15.59
C THR A 587 21.38 23.84 -15.97
N HIS A 588 21.09 23.59 -17.24
CA HIS A 588 21.23 22.29 -17.89
C HIS A 588 22.35 22.36 -18.92
N ASP A 589 22.99 21.24 -19.23
CA ASP A 589 24.11 21.15 -20.18
C ASP A 589 23.65 20.75 -21.60
N SER A 590 22.40 21.07 -21.95
CA SER A 590 21.75 20.63 -23.19
C SER A 590 22.57 21.04 -24.43
N ALA A 591 23.09 22.27 -24.41
CA ALA A 591 23.92 22.82 -25.47
C ALA A 591 25.41 22.41 -25.39
N GLY A 592 25.84 21.71 -24.33
CA GLY A 592 27.24 21.37 -24.07
C GLY A 592 28.09 22.57 -23.61
N THR A 593 27.47 23.64 -23.13
CA THR A 593 28.17 24.85 -22.64
C THR A 593 27.95 25.10 -21.15
N GLY A 594 27.23 24.22 -20.45
CA GLY A 594 26.80 24.43 -19.07
C GLY A 594 27.97 24.53 -18.10
N VAL A 595 29.04 23.74 -18.28
CA VAL A 595 30.27 23.86 -17.47
C VAL A 595 30.85 25.28 -17.60
N ALA A 596 31.01 25.78 -18.84
CA ALA A 596 31.55 27.11 -19.10
C ALA A 596 30.66 28.21 -18.51
N SER A 597 29.33 28.06 -18.59
CA SER A 597 28.37 29.00 -18.01
C SER A 597 28.42 29.02 -16.48
N MET A 598 28.53 27.87 -15.83
CA MET A 598 28.64 27.81 -14.36
C MET A 598 29.98 28.33 -13.84
N VAL A 599 31.09 28.09 -14.55
CA VAL A 599 32.39 28.74 -14.26
C VAL A 599 32.27 30.26 -14.38
N ALA A 600 31.60 30.76 -15.43
CA ALA A 600 31.36 32.19 -15.61
C ALA A 600 30.48 32.79 -14.50
N CYS A 601 29.48 32.05 -14.02
CA CYS A 601 28.67 32.43 -12.85
C CYS A 601 29.52 32.51 -11.57
N ALA A 602 30.35 31.49 -11.30
CA ALA A 602 31.23 31.46 -10.13
C ALA A 602 32.17 32.66 -10.12
N GLN A 603 32.84 32.93 -11.24
CA GLN A 603 33.73 34.08 -11.42
C GLN A 603 33.02 35.43 -11.31
N ALA A 604 31.74 35.50 -11.67
CA ALA A 604 30.91 36.70 -11.53
C ALA A 604 30.33 36.89 -10.11
N GLY A 605 30.59 35.95 -9.20
CA GLY A 605 30.23 36.05 -7.79
C GLY A 605 28.98 35.27 -7.38
N ALA A 606 28.62 34.20 -8.10
CA ALA A 606 27.66 33.21 -7.60
C ALA A 606 28.27 32.44 -6.41
N ASP A 607 27.47 32.23 -5.36
CA ASP A 607 27.89 31.54 -4.14
C ASP A 607 27.78 30.02 -4.27
N ALA A 608 26.84 29.56 -5.10
CA ALA A 608 26.68 28.15 -5.41
C ALA A 608 26.24 27.96 -6.87
N VAL A 609 26.55 26.78 -7.42
CA VAL A 609 26.06 26.31 -8.73
C VAL A 609 25.58 24.86 -8.67
N ASP A 610 24.53 24.55 -9.43
CA ASP A 610 24.04 23.17 -9.60
C ASP A 610 24.92 22.37 -10.57
N ALA A 611 25.21 21.13 -10.16
CA ALA A 611 25.96 20.16 -10.94
C ALA A 611 25.49 18.73 -10.61
N ALA A 612 25.82 17.74 -11.45
CA ALA A 612 25.55 16.33 -11.19
C ALA A 612 26.83 15.50 -11.27
N THR A 613 26.84 14.33 -10.60
CA THR A 613 27.95 13.37 -10.75
C THR A 613 28.16 13.01 -12.22
N ASP A 614 29.41 12.76 -12.60
CA ASP A 614 29.86 12.73 -13.99
C ASP A 614 29.02 11.79 -14.86
N SER A 615 28.78 10.56 -14.41
CA SER A 615 27.97 9.53 -15.08
C SER A 615 26.49 9.87 -15.20
N MET A 616 25.98 10.83 -14.42
CA MET A 616 24.61 11.34 -14.45
C MET A 616 24.53 12.82 -14.90
N SER A 617 25.61 13.35 -15.48
CA SER A 617 25.71 14.72 -15.98
C SER A 617 25.64 14.80 -17.50
N GLY A 618 25.66 16.03 -18.04
CA GLY A 618 25.72 16.30 -19.47
C GLY A 618 24.38 16.10 -20.19
N MET A 619 24.34 16.47 -21.46
CA MET A 619 23.13 16.45 -22.27
C MET A 619 22.01 17.22 -21.56
N THR A 620 20.81 16.66 -21.43
CA THR A 620 19.69 17.30 -20.74
C THR A 620 19.86 17.36 -19.23
N SER A 621 20.92 16.81 -18.63
CA SER A 621 21.20 16.91 -17.19
C SER A 621 22.00 18.19 -16.86
N GLN A 622 22.41 18.34 -15.61
CA GLN A 622 23.33 19.40 -15.17
C GLN A 622 24.76 19.17 -15.69
N PRO A 623 25.61 20.21 -15.66
CA PRO A 623 27.05 20.08 -15.86
C PRO A 623 27.71 19.10 -14.86
N SER A 624 28.84 18.50 -15.25
CA SER A 624 29.60 17.56 -14.41
C SER A 624 30.23 18.26 -13.20
N ILE A 625 30.05 17.68 -12.01
CA ILE A 625 30.75 18.09 -10.78
C ILE A 625 32.26 17.98 -10.97
N GLY A 626 32.74 16.85 -11.50
CA GLY A 626 34.17 16.64 -11.73
C GLY A 626 34.79 17.68 -12.67
N ALA A 627 34.09 18.02 -13.76
CA ALA A 627 34.52 19.03 -14.71
C ALA A 627 34.55 20.44 -14.10
N LEU A 628 33.56 20.79 -13.27
CA LEU A 628 33.52 22.08 -12.59
C LEU A 628 34.61 22.22 -11.53
N VAL A 629 34.80 21.19 -10.71
CA VAL A 629 35.88 21.16 -9.70
C VAL A 629 37.24 21.29 -10.40
N ALA A 630 37.48 20.55 -11.48
CA ALA A 630 38.72 20.66 -12.26
C ALA A 630 38.89 22.04 -12.91
N SER A 631 37.80 22.69 -13.34
CA SER A 631 37.85 24.01 -13.99
C SER A 631 38.14 25.16 -13.01
N LEU A 632 37.83 24.97 -11.72
CA LEU A 632 38.01 25.97 -10.66
C LEU A 632 39.20 25.65 -9.74
N GLU A 633 39.88 24.53 -9.95
CA GLU A 633 40.98 24.04 -9.10
C GLU A 633 42.07 25.10 -8.94
N GLY A 634 42.42 25.39 -7.68
CA GLY A 634 43.47 26.35 -7.32
C GLY A 634 43.10 27.82 -7.54
N SER A 635 41.88 28.12 -7.99
CA SER A 635 41.35 29.49 -8.03
C SER A 635 40.75 29.91 -6.68
N GLU A 636 40.42 31.20 -6.52
CA GLU A 636 39.69 31.67 -5.33
C GLU A 636 38.26 31.15 -5.24
N HIS A 637 37.74 30.58 -6.33
CA HIS A 637 36.39 30.03 -6.45
C HIS A 637 36.34 28.51 -6.27
N ASP A 638 37.45 27.87 -5.89
CA ASP A 638 37.54 26.43 -5.66
C ASP A 638 36.45 25.95 -4.67
N PRO A 639 35.63 24.94 -5.04
CA PRO A 639 34.57 24.43 -4.16
C PRO A 639 35.06 23.65 -2.92
N GLY A 640 36.33 23.23 -2.88
CA GLY A 640 36.89 22.47 -1.76
C GLY A 640 36.30 21.06 -1.62
N LEU A 641 36.02 20.39 -2.74
CA LEU A 641 35.59 18.98 -2.78
C LEU A 641 36.76 18.07 -3.20
N ASN A 642 36.83 16.86 -2.63
CA ASN A 642 37.89 15.91 -2.94
C ASN A 642 37.59 15.18 -4.27
N ALA A 643 38.37 15.47 -5.32
CA ALA A 643 38.20 14.89 -6.65
C ALA A 643 38.32 13.35 -6.69
N HIS A 644 39.09 12.73 -5.80
CA HIS A 644 39.17 11.27 -5.71
C HIS A 644 37.87 10.68 -5.15
N HIS A 645 37.32 11.25 -4.07
CA HIS A 645 36.02 10.82 -3.53
C HIS A 645 34.89 10.97 -4.55
N LEU A 646 34.90 12.07 -5.31
CA LEU A 646 33.93 12.31 -6.39
C LEU A 646 33.96 11.21 -7.46
N ARG A 647 35.15 10.78 -7.91
CA ARG A 647 35.28 9.66 -8.85
C ARG A 647 34.80 8.33 -8.26
N MET A 648 35.07 8.09 -6.97
CA MET A 648 34.64 6.86 -6.30
C MET A 648 33.13 6.76 -6.19
N ILE A 649 32.42 7.85 -5.83
CA ILE A 649 30.96 7.85 -5.84
C ILE A 649 30.39 7.74 -7.26
N ASP A 650 31.07 8.29 -8.26
CA ASP A 650 30.62 8.21 -9.65
C ASP A 650 30.59 6.77 -10.19
N HIS A 651 31.54 5.91 -9.78
CA HIS A 651 31.55 4.50 -10.18
C HIS A 651 30.25 3.76 -9.80
N TYR A 652 29.63 4.12 -8.67
CA TYR A 652 28.33 3.60 -8.27
C TYR A 652 27.23 4.05 -9.25
N TRP A 653 27.20 5.35 -9.55
CA TRP A 653 26.22 5.95 -10.46
C TRP A 653 26.36 5.45 -11.90
N ALA A 654 27.58 5.16 -12.36
CA ALA A 654 27.84 4.55 -13.66
C ALA A 654 27.16 3.17 -13.80
N GLN A 655 27.31 2.30 -12.80
CA GLN A 655 26.67 0.98 -12.78
C GLN A 655 25.15 1.10 -12.63
N LEU A 656 24.70 2.00 -11.75
CA LEU A 656 23.28 2.28 -11.54
C LEU A 656 22.60 2.74 -12.83
N ARG A 657 23.21 3.66 -13.59
CA ARG A 657 22.64 4.14 -14.86
C ARG A 657 22.39 3.01 -15.85
N LEU A 658 23.26 2.00 -15.89
CA LEU A 658 23.07 0.80 -16.72
C LEU A 658 21.93 -0.09 -16.23
N LEU A 659 21.67 -0.14 -14.92
CA LEU A 659 20.51 -0.81 -14.35
C LEU A 659 19.20 -0.12 -14.77
N TYR A 660 19.23 1.20 -14.93
CA TYR A 660 18.11 2.03 -15.38
C TYR A 660 18.05 2.25 -16.90
N SER A 661 18.86 1.54 -17.68
CA SER A 661 18.89 1.68 -19.15
C SER A 661 17.53 1.56 -19.87
N PRO A 662 16.51 0.84 -19.36
CA PRO A 662 15.20 0.81 -20.01
C PRO A 662 14.45 2.14 -20.07
N PHE A 663 14.91 3.16 -19.33
CA PHE A 663 14.29 4.48 -19.26
C PHE A 663 15.12 5.58 -19.94
N GLU A 664 16.22 5.22 -20.60
CA GLU A 664 17.07 6.16 -21.33
C GLU A 664 16.38 6.71 -22.58
N ALA A 665 16.55 8.01 -22.82
CA ALA A 665 15.96 8.73 -23.95
C ALA A 665 16.66 8.46 -25.29
N GLY A 666 17.85 7.83 -25.27
CA GLY A 666 18.64 7.56 -26.47
C GLY A 666 19.33 8.79 -27.07
N LEU A 667 19.51 9.87 -26.30
CA LEU A 667 20.27 11.04 -26.72
C LEU A 667 21.76 10.68 -26.91
N THR A 668 22.37 11.15 -28.00
CA THR A 668 23.74 10.78 -28.40
C THR A 668 24.79 11.85 -28.11
N GLY A 669 24.38 13.06 -27.70
CA GLY A 669 25.29 14.17 -27.40
C GLY A 669 24.56 15.50 -27.19
N PRO A 670 25.32 16.61 -27.08
CA PRO A 670 24.76 17.96 -26.96
C PRO A 670 23.89 18.36 -28.15
N ASP A 671 22.82 19.12 -27.89
CA ASP A 671 21.91 19.70 -28.89
C ASP A 671 21.97 21.24 -28.82
N PRO A 672 22.79 21.90 -29.66
CA PRO A 672 22.88 23.36 -29.67
C PRO A 672 21.62 24.04 -30.21
N GLU A 673 20.69 23.32 -30.85
CA GLU A 673 19.40 23.89 -31.30
C GLU A 673 18.51 24.31 -30.11
N VAL A 674 18.87 23.93 -28.88
CA VAL A 674 18.20 24.41 -27.67
C VAL A 674 18.21 25.93 -27.54
N TYR A 675 19.15 26.64 -28.15
CA TYR A 675 19.14 28.11 -28.22
C TYR A 675 18.06 28.69 -29.15
N GLU A 676 17.48 27.86 -30.02
CA GLU A 676 16.39 28.22 -30.91
C GLU A 676 15.05 27.81 -30.31
N HIS A 677 14.87 26.53 -30.01
CA HIS A 677 13.59 25.98 -29.56
C HIS A 677 13.35 26.12 -28.04
N GLU A 678 14.41 26.31 -27.25
CA GLU A 678 14.35 26.55 -25.80
C GLU A 678 13.51 25.48 -25.05
N ILE A 679 13.58 24.22 -25.51
CA ILE A 679 12.84 23.10 -24.89
C ILE A 679 13.63 22.64 -23.67
N PRO A 680 13.04 22.66 -22.46
CA PRO A 680 13.72 22.15 -21.26
C PRO A 680 14.04 20.66 -21.35
N GLY A 681 15.12 20.23 -20.71
CA GLY A 681 15.63 18.86 -20.81
C GLY A 681 14.57 17.78 -20.59
N GLY A 682 13.85 17.82 -19.46
CA GLY A 682 12.77 16.86 -19.18
C GLY A 682 11.59 16.92 -20.16
N GLN A 683 11.30 18.08 -20.75
CA GLN A 683 10.26 18.20 -21.78
C GLN A 683 10.72 17.57 -23.10
N LEU A 684 12.00 17.73 -23.48
CA LEU A 684 12.56 17.18 -24.71
C LEU A 684 12.38 15.66 -24.77
N THR A 685 12.83 14.97 -23.72
CA THR A 685 12.70 13.50 -23.59
C THR A 685 11.24 13.06 -23.67
N ASN A 686 10.33 13.76 -22.98
CA ASN A 686 8.90 13.45 -23.01
C ASN A 686 8.28 13.66 -24.39
N LEU A 687 8.66 14.74 -25.08
CA LEU A 687 8.13 15.08 -26.40
C LEU A 687 8.58 14.06 -27.46
N ILE A 688 9.81 13.56 -27.38
CA ILE A 688 10.33 12.48 -28.23
C ILE A 688 9.52 11.20 -28.04
N PHE A 689 9.27 10.82 -26.77
CA PHE A 689 8.49 9.64 -26.45
C PHE A 689 7.05 9.74 -26.97
N GLN A 690 6.40 10.88 -26.75
CA GLN A 690 5.04 11.14 -27.24
C GLN A 690 4.96 11.15 -28.77
N ALA A 691 5.90 11.82 -29.44
CA ALA A 691 5.96 11.85 -30.90
C ALA A 691 6.13 10.44 -31.48
N SER A 692 6.97 9.60 -30.85
CA SER A 692 7.16 8.21 -31.25
C SER A 692 5.87 7.38 -31.10
N GLN A 693 5.14 7.53 -30.00
CA GLN A 693 3.86 6.85 -29.79
C GLN A 693 2.76 7.26 -30.77
N GLN A 694 2.78 8.52 -31.24
CA GLN A 694 1.80 9.05 -32.18
C GLN A 694 2.19 8.85 -33.65
N GLY A 695 3.30 8.14 -33.94
CA GLY A 695 3.79 7.95 -35.31
C GLY A 695 4.39 9.21 -35.94
N LEU A 696 4.69 10.24 -35.14
CA LEU A 696 5.33 11.50 -35.55
C LEU A 696 6.86 11.49 -35.39
N GLY A 697 7.46 10.33 -35.09
CA GLY A 697 8.90 10.21 -34.89
C GLY A 697 9.74 10.68 -36.09
N GLU A 698 9.29 10.38 -37.31
CA GLU A 698 9.92 10.86 -38.55
C GLU A 698 9.78 12.37 -38.77
N GLN A 699 8.87 13.02 -38.03
CA GLN A 699 8.56 14.45 -38.12
C GLN A 699 9.15 15.26 -36.95
N TRP A 700 10.21 14.75 -36.33
CA TRP A 700 10.81 15.38 -35.16
C TRP A 700 11.34 16.80 -35.44
N ALA A 701 11.98 17.01 -36.60
CA ALA A 701 12.48 18.33 -36.99
C ALA A 701 11.34 19.36 -37.16
N GLN A 702 10.21 18.93 -37.75
CA GLN A 702 9.01 19.77 -37.85
C GLN A 702 8.42 20.07 -36.48
N THR A 703 8.47 19.10 -35.56
CA THR A 703 7.98 19.27 -34.18
C THR A 703 8.81 20.29 -33.40
N LYS A 704 10.15 20.26 -33.51
CA LYS A 704 11.02 21.29 -32.93
C LYS A 704 10.71 22.68 -33.49
N LYS A 705 10.55 22.78 -34.82
CA LYS A 705 10.21 24.07 -35.44
C LYS A 705 8.83 24.59 -35.04
N ALA A 706 7.84 23.70 -34.93
CA ALA A 706 6.51 24.04 -34.46
C ALA A 706 6.51 24.47 -32.99
N TYR A 707 7.46 23.97 -32.17
CA TYR A 707 7.62 24.38 -30.78
C TYR A 707 8.05 25.85 -30.65
N GLU A 708 8.97 26.30 -31.50
CA GLU A 708 9.33 27.73 -31.60
C GLU A 708 8.11 28.59 -31.96
N GLN A 709 7.39 28.19 -33.01
CA GLN A 709 6.19 28.91 -33.48
C GLN A 709 5.09 28.92 -32.41
N ALA A 710 4.90 27.82 -31.69
CA ALA A 710 3.96 27.71 -30.59
C ALA A 710 4.33 28.66 -29.43
N ASN A 711 5.62 28.80 -29.11
CA ASN A 711 6.08 29.77 -28.10
C ASN A 711 5.73 31.21 -28.52
N ASP A 712 5.96 31.56 -29.78
CA ASP A 712 5.63 32.89 -30.31
C ASP A 712 4.12 33.14 -30.30
N LEU A 713 3.31 32.14 -30.72
CA LEU A 713 1.84 32.20 -30.65
C LEU A 713 1.32 32.41 -29.23
N LEU A 714 2.02 31.88 -28.22
CA LEU A 714 1.66 32.02 -26.81
C LEU A 714 2.21 33.31 -26.17
N GLY A 715 2.96 34.13 -26.93
CA GLY A 715 3.43 35.46 -26.53
C GLY A 715 4.87 35.50 -26.01
N ASP A 716 5.73 34.58 -26.44
CA ASP A 716 7.11 34.38 -25.98
C ASP A 716 7.18 34.22 -24.46
N ILE A 717 6.95 33.00 -23.98
CA ILE A 717 6.77 32.70 -22.55
C ILE A 717 8.00 32.00 -21.95
N VAL A 718 8.11 32.08 -20.62
CA VAL A 718 9.00 31.20 -19.86
C VAL A 718 8.46 29.78 -19.98
N LYS A 719 9.33 28.84 -20.39
CA LYS A 719 8.96 27.45 -20.66
C LYS A 719 9.57 26.51 -19.63
N VAL A 720 8.80 26.19 -18.61
CA VAL A 720 9.15 25.20 -17.57
C VAL A 720 7.87 24.54 -17.10
N THR A 721 7.89 23.34 -16.54
CA THR A 721 6.65 22.64 -16.18
C THR A 721 5.73 23.51 -15.29
N PRO A 722 4.46 23.77 -15.70
CA PRO A 722 3.72 23.10 -16.78
C PRO A 722 3.69 23.85 -18.13
N THR A 723 4.20 25.08 -18.24
CA THR A 723 4.13 25.89 -19.48
C THR A 723 4.90 25.29 -20.64
N SER A 724 6.03 24.61 -20.38
CA SER A 724 6.76 23.87 -21.42
C SER A 724 5.93 22.78 -22.10
N LYS A 725 4.99 22.16 -21.35
CA LYS A 725 4.03 21.19 -21.88
C LYS A 725 2.99 21.87 -22.75
N VAL A 726 2.49 23.04 -22.35
CA VAL A 726 1.52 23.82 -23.14
C VAL A 726 2.06 24.11 -24.54
N VAL A 727 3.31 24.56 -24.62
CA VAL A 727 3.98 24.81 -25.90
C VAL A 727 4.15 23.50 -26.69
N GLY A 728 4.50 22.40 -26.01
CA GLY A 728 4.66 21.08 -26.63
C GLY A 728 3.37 20.50 -27.22
N ASP A 729 2.28 20.58 -26.46
CA ASP A 729 0.96 20.13 -26.88
C ASP A 729 0.46 20.95 -28.09
N LEU A 730 0.68 22.28 -28.08
CA LEU A 730 0.36 23.13 -29.22
C LEU A 730 1.21 22.79 -30.44
N ALA A 731 2.51 22.55 -30.28
CA ALA A 731 3.41 22.16 -31.36
C ALA A 731 2.99 20.84 -32.01
N GLN A 732 2.72 19.80 -31.21
CA GLN A 732 2.23 18.51 -31.70
C GLN A 732 0.87 18.63 -32.38
N PHE A 733 -0.03 19.46 -31.83
CA PHE A 733 -1.33 19.75 -32.43
C PHE A 733 -1.17 20.42 -33.81
N MET A 734 -0.27 21.40 -33.92
CA MET A 734 0.04 22.07 -35.20
C MET A 734 0.59 21.08 -36.23
N VAL A 735 1.54 20.23 -35.86
CA VAL A 735 2.14 19.23 -36.76
C VAL A 735 1.10 18.19 -37.20
N SER A 736 0.35 17.62 -36.25
CA SER A 736 -0.66 16.58 -36.52
C SER A 736 -1.76 17.07 -37.46
N ASN A 737 -2.17 18.34 -37.32
CA ASN A 737 -3.23 18.95 -38.12
C ASN A 737 -2.69 19.74 -39.33
N LYS A 738 -1.37 19.71 -39.58
CA LYS A 738 -0.70 20.45 -40.67
C LYS A 738 -1.02 21.95 -40.66
N LEU A 739 -1.09 22.55 -39.48
CA LEU A 739 -1.39 23.97 -39.29
C LEU A 739 -0.11 24.79 -39.32
N SER A 740 -0.09 25.86 -40.12
CA SER A 740 0.95 26.90 -40.03
C SER A 740 0.67 27.88 -38.88
N TYR A 741 1.66 28.70 -38.54
CA TYR A 741 1.51 29.82 -37.59
C TYR A 741 0.28 30.70 -37.92
N ASN A 742 0.09 31.07 -39.20
CA ASN A 742 -1.02 31.91 -39.62
C ASN A 742 -2.37 31.17 -39.57
N ASP A 743 -2.40 29.87 -39.89
CA ASP A 743 -3.62 29.06 -39.77
C ASP A 743 -4.17 29.07 -38.34
N VAL A 744 -3.28 28.99 -37.34
CA VAL A 744 -3.69 29.02 -35.92
C VAL A 744 -4.36 30.36 -35.57
N LEU A 745 -3.83 31.48 -36.06
CA LEU A 745 -4.38 32.82 -35.79
C LEU A 745 -5.72 33.05 -36.51
N GLU A 746 -5.81 32.65 -37.78
CA GLU A 746 -7.00 32.85 -38.61
C GLU A 746 -8.16 31.95 -38.18
N LYS A 747 -7.86 30.69 -37.85
CA LYS A 747 -8.86 29.65 -37.52
C LYS A 747 -9.05 29.44 -36.02
N ALA A 748 -8.48 30.31 -35.16
CA ALA A 748 -8.51 30.15 -33.71
C ALA A 748 -9.92 29.87 -33.13
N GLU A 749 -10.97 30.51 -33.66
CA GLU A 749 -12.35 30.28 -33.19
C GLU A 749 -12.90 28.89 -33.55
N GLN A 750 -12.32 28.21 -34.54
CA GLN A 750 -12.79 26.93 -35.08
C GLN A 750 -11.94 25.74 -34.59
N LEU A 751 -10.74 26.00 -34.09
CA LEU A 751 -9.81 24.95 -33.64
C LEU A 751 -10.15 24.46 -32.23
N ASP A 752 -10.16 23.15 -32.06
CA ASP A 752 -10.26 22.51 -30.74
C ASP A 752 -8.86 22.36 -30.13
N PHE A 753 -8.38 23.46 -29.54
CA PHE A 753 -7.07 23.50 -28.90
C PHE A 753 -6.92 22.44 -27.80
N PRO A 754 -5.69 21.92 -27.59
CA PRO A 754 -5.39 21.06 -26.44
C PRO A 754 -5.83 21.71 -25.12
N SER A 755 -6.29 20.89 -24.16
CA SER A 755 -6.81 21.39 -22.88
C SER A 755 -5.79 22.23 -22.11
N SER A 756 -4.50 21.87 -22.17
CA SER A 756 -3.40 22.61 -21.54
C SER A 756 -3.25 24.03 -22.09
N VAL A 757 -3.46 24.23 -23.40
CA VAL A 757 -3.44 25.53 -24.07
C VAL A 757 -4.64 26.37 -23.63
N LEU A 758 -5.82 25.76 -23.54
CA LEU A 758 -7.01 26.43 -23.03
C LEU A 758 -6.84 26.83 -21.55
N GLU A 759 -6.32 25.94 -20.70
CA GLU A 759 -6.05 26.23 -19.29
C GLU A 759 -5.03 27.36 -19.11
N PHE A 760 -3.98 27.39 -19.94
CA PHE A 760 -3.05 28.52 -19.99
C PHE A 760 -3.76 29.82 -20.33
N PHE A 761 -4.54 29.86 -21.43
CA PHE A 761 -5.30 31.05 -21.81
C PHE A 761 -6.37 31.45 -20.79
N GLU A 762 -6.99 30.51 -20.08
CA GLU A 762 -7.92 30.81 -18.97
C GLU A 762 -7.20 31.58 -17.85
N GLY A 763 -5.88 31.44 -17.72
CA GLY A 763 -5.05 32.04 -16.67
C GLY A 763 -4.81 31.11 -15.49
N LEU A 764 -5.11 29.80 -15.61
CA LEU A 764 -4.97 28.81 -14.54
C LEU A 764 -3.52 28.52 -14.14
N MET A 765 -2.57 28.90 -14.98
CA MET A 765 -1.12 28.70 -14.74
C MET A 765 -0.43 29.99 -14.27
N GLY A 766 -1.17 31.08 -14.06
CA GLY A 766 -0.63 32.42 -13.76
C GLY A 766 -0.74 33.39 -14.92
N GLN A 767 -0.13 34.56 -14.76
CA GLN A 767 -0.12 35.62 -15.76
C GLN A 767 1.26 35.71 -16.44
N PRO A 768 1.35 35.58 -17.78
CA PRO A 768 2.63 35.74 -18.47
C PRO A 768 3.07 37.21 -18.45
N TYR A 769 4.39 37.44 -18.38
CA TYR A 769 4.95 38.78 -18.54
C TYR A 769 4.49 39.40 -19.87
N GLY A 770 4.07 40.67 -19.88
CA GLY A 770 3.51 41.31 -21.08
C GLY A 770 2.06 40.94 -21.42
N GLY A 771 1.43 40.05 -20.65
CA GLY A 771 0.04 39.63 -20.84
C GLY A 771 -0.13 38.55 -21.92
N PHE A 772 -1.36 38.07 -22.06
CA PHE A 772 -1.72 37.07 -23.07
C PHE A 772 -1.89 37.71 -24.46
N PRO A 773 -1.58 36.98 -25.55
CA PRO A 773 -1.76 37.48 -26.90
C PRO A 773 -3.26 37.61 -27.26
N GLU A 774 -3.70 38.83 -27.55
CA GLU A 774 -5.04 39.13 -28.08
C GLU A 774 -4.96 39.52 -29.57
N PRO A 775 -5.94 39.15 -30.41
CA PRO A 775 -7.22 38.52 -30.08
C PRO A 775 -7.18 36.99 -29.95
N LEU A 776 -6.01 36.34 -30.06
CA LEU A 776 -5.88 34.87 -30.05
C LEU A 776 -6.50 34.24 -28.80
N ARG A 777 -6.18 34.75 -27.60
CA ARG A 777 -6.77 34.27 -26.34
C ARG A 777 -8.30 34.34 -26.38
N THR A 778 -8.86 35.47 -26.80
CA THR A 778 -10.32 35.63 -26.90
C THR A 778 -10.94 34.62 -27.84
N LYS A 779 -10.34 34.43 -29.01
CA LYS A 779 -10.83 33.49 -30.02
C LYS A 779 -10.74 32.03 -29.57
N ALA A 780 -9.63 31.63 -28.96
CA ALA A 780 -9.41 30.26 -28.48
C ALA A 780 -10.34 29.89 -27.31
N LEU A 781 -10.57 30.82 -26.39
CA LEU A 781 -11.43 30.58 -25.22
C LEU A 781 -12.92 30.62 -25.56
N ARG A 782 -13.34 31.38 -26.58
CA ARG A 782 -14.75 31.62 -26.90
C ARG A 782 -15.48 32.14 -25.65
N GLU A 783 -16.41 31.36 -25.11
CA GLU A 783 -17.19 31.68 -23.90
C GLU A 783 -16.54 31.19 -22.58
N ARG A 784 -15.36 30.56 -22.63
CA ARG A 784 -14.64 30.13 -21.43
C ARG A 784 -14.19 31.32 -20.59
N ARG A 785 -14.06 31.07 -19.28
CA ARG A 785 -13.65 32.08 -18.29
C ARG A 785 -12.28 32.68 -18.62
N LYS A 786 -12.09 33.96 -18.26
CA LYS A 786 -10.81 34.66 -18.34
C LYS A 786 -10.41 35.17 -16.96
N MET A 787 -9.39 34.57 -16.36
CA MET A 787 -8.80 35.05 -15.11
C MET A 787 -7.82 36.20 -15.39
N ASN A 788 -7.84 37.21 -14.53
CA ASN A 788 -6.96 38.38 -14.56
C ASN A 788 -6.14 38.54 -13.27
N LYS A 789 -6.26 37.60 -12.34
CA LYS A 789 -5.50 37.52 -11.08
C LYS A 789 -4.97 36.09 -10.90
N ARG A 790 -4.08 35.87 -9.92
CA ARG A 790 -3.57 34.53 -9.63
C ARG A 790 -4.70 33.53 -9.33
N PRO A 791 -4.61 32.27 -9.82
CA PRO A 791 -5.68 31.26 -9.69
C PRO A 791 -6.14 30.96 -8.26
N GLY A 792 -5.21 30.94 -7.30
CA GLY A 792 -5.51 30.58 -5.90
C GLY A 792 -6.55 31.47 -5.22
N LEU A 793 -6.76 32.71 -5.72
CA LEU A 793 -7.80 33.61 -5.22
C LEU A 793 -9.23 33.22 -5.63
N TYR A 794 -9.36 32.31 -6.60
CA TYR A 794 -10.66 31.80 -7.07
C TYR A 794 -10.98 30.41 -6.50
N LEU A 795 -10.10 29.85 -5.66
CA LEU A 795 -10.26 28.52 -5.09
C LEU A 795 -10.63 28.62 -3.61
N GLU A 796 -11.60 27.83 -3.20
CA GLU A 796 -11.97 27.73 -1.78
C GLU A 796 -10.84 27.09 -0.97
N PRO A 797 -10.58 27.54 0.27
CA PRO A 797 -9.60 26.91 1.15
C PRO A 797 -9.88 25.42 1.36
N VAL A 798 -8.81 24.61 1.41
CA VAL A 798 -8.94 23.17 1.66
C VAL A 798 -9.47 22.93 3.09
N ASN A 799 -10.52 22.12 3.22
CA ASN A 799 -10.99 21.61 4.51
C ASN A 799 -10.22 20.34 4.90
N PHE A 800 -9.18 20.49 5.71
CA PHE A 800 -8.35 19.35 6.12
C PHE A 800 -9.09 18.33 6.99
N ASP A 801 -10.09 18.73 7.77
CA ASP A 801 -10.85 17.80 8.61
C ASP A 801 -11.72 16.86 7.78
N GLU A 802 -12.29 17.37 6.69
CA GLU A 802 -13.01 16.56 5.70
C GLU A 802 -12.07 15.58 4.99
N VAL A 803 -10.89 16.03 4.58
CA VAL A 803 -9.87 15.16 3.97
C VAL A 803 -9.45 14.04 4.95
N ARG A 804 -9.20 14.38 6.22
CA ARG A 804 -8.86 13.42 7.27
C ARG A 804 -9.98 12.39 7.48
N ALA A 805 -11.23 12.84 7.53
CA ALA A 805 -12.39 11.95 7.68
C ALA A 805 -12.49 10.98 6.49
N LYS A 806 -12.36 11.49 5.26
CA LYS A 806 -12.38 10.69 4.03
C LYS A 806 -11.27 9.64 4.00
N LEU A 807 -10.03 10.02 4.31
CA LEU A 807 -8.90 9.08 4.34
C LEU A 807 -9.08 8.00 5.41
N LYS A 808 -9.61 8.37 6.59
CA LYS A 808 -9.93 7.41 7.65
C LYS A 808 -11.01 6.43 7.24
N GLU A 809 -12.06 6.88 6.56
CA GLU A 809 -13.13 6.03 6.03
C GLU A 809 -12.62 5.06 4.96
N GLN A 810 -11.85 5.56 3.99
CA GLN A 810 -11.39 4.75 2.86
C GLN A 810 -10.25 3.78 3.21
N PHE A 811 -9.32 4.19 4.09
CA PHE A 811 -8.09 3.45 4.34
C PHE A 811 -7.90 3.00 5.80
N GLY A 812 -8.85 3.31 6.70
CA GLY A 812 -8.81 2.93 8.11
C GLY A 812 -7.87 3.78 8.99
N GLY A 813 -7.15 4.73 8.39
CA GLY A 813 -6.22 5.62 9.08
C GLY A 813 -5.48 6.55 8.12
N TYR A 814 -4.77 7.54 8.66
CA TYR A 814 -3.97 8.49 7.89
C TYR A 814 -2.82 9.07 8.73
N THR A 815 -1.83 9.63 8.04
CA THR A 815 -0.82 10.54 8.59
C THR A 815 -1.01 11.93 7.99
N GLU A 816 -0.44 12.98 8.60
CA GLU A 816 -0.51 14.32 7.99
C GLU A 816 0.26 14.39 6.65
N THR A 817 1.24 13.52 6.43
CA THR A 817 1.89 13.37 5.11
C THR A 817 0.97 12.70 4.08
N ASP A 818 0.09 11.78 4.50
CA ASP A 818 -0.96 11.24 3.62
C ASP A 818 -1.96 12.33 3.22
N VAL A 819 -2.34 13.21 4.15
CA VAL A 819 -3.21 14.37 3.88
C VAL A 819 -2.54 15.30 2.86
N ALA A 820 -1.26 15.65 3.06
CA ALA A 820 -0.51 16.48 2.12
C ALA A 820 -0.39 15.84 0.73
N SER A 821 -0.10 14.54 0.65
CA SER A 821 -0.06 13.80 -0.62
C SER A 821 -1.42 13.75 -1.32
N TYR A 822 -2.50 13.51 -0.56
CA TYR A 822 -3.86 13.46 -1.11
C TYR A 822 -4.29 14.82 -1.67
N VAL A 823 -4.02 15.91 -0.95
CA VAL A 823 -4.37 17.26 -1.41
C VAL A 823 -3.60 17.63 -2.69
N MET A 824 -2.33 17.23 -2.81
CA MET A 824 -1.53 17.46 -4.01
C MET A 824 -1.97 16.58 -5.18
N TYR A 825 -2.27 15.31 -4.92
CA TYR A 825 -2.54 14.29 -5.94
C TYR A 825 -3.58 13.24 -5.50
N PRO A 826 -4.88 13.59 -5.46
CA PRO A 826 -5.91 12.72 -4.89
C PRO A 826 -5.94 11.33 -5.54
N LYS A 827 -6.04 11.31 -6.88
CA LYS A 827 -6.15 10.08 -7.67
C LYS A 827 -4.88 9.23 -7.61
N VAL A 828 -3.70 9.86 -7.66
CA VAL A 828 -2.41 9.15 -7.61
C VAL A 828 -2.23 8.50 -6.27
N PHE A 829 -2.56 9.22 -5.19
CA PHE A 829 -2.49 8.71 -3.84
C PHE A 829 -3.44 7.52 -3.63
N GLU A 830 -4.68 7.62 -4.12
CA GLU A 830 -5.64 6.51 -4.06
C GLU A 830 -5.15 5.27 -4.82
N ASP A 831 -4.61 5.44 -6.02
CA ASP A 831 -4.07 4.34 -6.83
C ASP A 831 -2.80 3.74 -6.19
N TYR A 832 -1.93 4.57 -5.61
CA TYR A 832 -0.77 4.15 -4.82
C TYR A 832 -1.19 3.32 -3.59
N LYS A 833 -2.21 3.75 -2.84
CA LYS A 833 -2.74 2.99 -1.70
C LYS A 833 -3.34 1.65 -2.12
N LYS A 834 -4.06 1.59 -3.25
CA LYS A 834 -4.55 0.32 -3.80
C LYS A 834 -3.40 -0.60 -4.20
N TRP A 835 -2.36 -0.06 -4.82
CA TRP A 835 -1.18 -0.82 -5.21
C TRP A 835 -0.43 -1.41 -4.01
N THR A 836 -0.17 -0.59 -2.99
CA THR A 836 0.48 -1.04 -1.74
C THR A 836 -0.40 -1.98 -0.92
N GLN A 837 -1.73 -1.86 -1.00
CA GLN A 837 -2.64 -2.86 -0.45
C GLN A 837 -2.53 -4.21 -1.18
N LYS A 838 -2.34 -4.23 -2.50
CA LYS A 838 -2.16 -5.46 -3.30
C LYS A 838 -0.77 -6.09 -3.07
N PHE A 839 0.30 -5.33 -3.29
CA PHE A 839 1.67 -5.85 -3.38
C PHE A 839 2.57 -5.55 -2.17
N GLY A 840 2.10 -4.74 -1.23
CA GLY A 840 2.89 -4.35 -0.06
C GLY A 840 3.86 -3.21 -0.37
N ASP A 841 4.88 -3.08 0.48
CA ASP A 841 5.95 -2.10 0.29
C ASP A 841 6.98 -2.65 -0.69
N LEU A 842 7.02 -2.08 -1.90
CA LEU A 842 7.97 -2.48 -2.93
C LEU A 842 9.29 -1.70 -2.84
N SER A 843 9.38 -0.66 -2.00
CA SER A 843 10.60 0.17 -1.88
C SER A 843 11.81 -0.60 -1.35
N VAL A 844 11.58 -1.74 -0.68
CA VAL A 844 12.62 -2.62 -0.13
C VAL A 844 13.19 -3.61 -1.15
N LEU A 845 12.51 -3.81 -2.28
CA LEU A 845 12.96 -4.76 -3.30
C LEU A 845 14.17 -4.18 -4.04
N PRO A 846 15.25 -4.95 -4.27
CA PRO A 846 16.37 -4.50 -5.12
C PRO A 846 15.88 -4.13 -6.52
N THR A 847 16.43 -3.05 -7.09
CA THR A 847 15.95 -2.50 -8.37
C THR A 847 15.99 -3.48 -9.52
N LYS A 848 16.98 -4.39 -9.58
CA LYS A 848 17.02 -5.46 -10.58
C LYS A 848 15.78 -6.35 -10.56
N TYR A 849 15.27 -6.71 -9.38
CA TYR A 849 14.06 -7.55 -9.23
C TYR A 849 12.76 -6.75 -9.24
N PHE A 850 12.84 -5.43 -9.22
CA PHE A 850 11.71 -4.54 -9.50
C PHE A 850 11.53 -4.35 -11.02
N LEU A 851 12.61 -4.28 -11.78
CA LEU A 851 12.55 -4.02 -13.23
C LEU A 851 12.48 -5.28 -14.08
N ALA A 852 13.01 -6.40 -13.59
CA ALA A 852 13.04 -7.67 -14.30
C ALA A 852 12.81 -8.84 -13.34
N LYS A 853 12.28 -9.95 -13.86
CA LYS A 853 12.09 -11.16 -13.06
C LYS A 853 13.45 -11.78 -12.68
N PRO A 854 13.55 -12.43 -11.51
CA PRO A 854 14.71 -13.27 -11.20
C PRO A 854 14.80 -14.45 -12.17
N GLU A 855 16.01 -14.94 -12.42
CA GLU A 855 16.21 -16.17 -13.19
C GLU A 855 15.73 -17.39 -12.40
N ILE A 856 15.31 -18.45 -13.09
CA ILE A 856 14.90 -19.69 -12.42
C ILE A 856 16.12 -20.29 -11.70
N GLY A 857 15.96 -20.53 -10.40
CA GLY A 857 17.02 -21.03 -9.52
C GLY A 857 17.92 -19.94 -8.94
N GLU A 858 17.71 -18.66 -9.27
CA GLU A 858 18.43 -17.54 -8.65
C GLU A 858 17.89 -17.26 -7.25
N GLU A 859 18.79 -17.22 -6.26
CA GLU A 859 18.49 -16.85 -4.87
C GLU A 859 18.88 -15.40 -4.62
N PHE A 860 18.02 -14.67 -3.90
CA PHE A 860 18.29 -13.30 -3.51
C PHE A 860 17.64 -12.93 -2.19
N HIS A 861 18.10 -11.82 -1.62
CA HIS A 861 17.70 -11.35 -0.30
C HIS A 861 16.90 -10.05 -0.38
N VAL A 862 15.85 -9.97 0.44
CA VAL A 862 15.05 -8.75 0.65
C VAL A 862 14.98 -8.45 2.14
N GLU A 863 15.58 -7.36 2.59
CA GLU A 863 15.49 -6.90 3.97
C GLU A 863 14.22 -6.07 4.16
N LEU A 864 13.24 -6.60 4.88
CA LEU A 864 11.97 -5.89 5.16
C LEU A 864 12.16 -4.84 6.25
N GLU A 865 12.91 -5.20 7.30
CA GLU A 865 13.26 -4.39 8.46
C GLU A 865 14.59 -4.92 9.00
N LYS A 866 15.28 -4.13 9.83
CA LYS A 866 16.52 -4.56 10.49
C LYS A 866 16.33 -5.91 11.20
N GLY A 867 17.06 -6.93 10.72
CA GLY A 867 17.00 -8.30 11.26
C GLY A 867 15.86 -9.18 10.72
N LYS A 868 15.09 -8.71 9.74
CA LYS A 868 14.05 -9.49 9.04
C LYS A 868 14.36 -9.55 7.55
N VAL A 869 15.09 -10.60 7.16
CA VAL A 869 15.47 -10.87 5.77
C VAL A 869 14.60 -11.99 5.21
N LEU A 870 14.10 -11.80 3.99
CA LEU A 870 13.52 -12.85 3.17
C LEU A 870 14.59 -13.35 2.21
N ILE A 871 14.86 -14.65 2.23
CA ILE A 871 15.64 -15.37 1.23
C ILE A 871 14.64 -15.94 0.25
N ILE A 872 14.67 -15.50 -1.00
CA ILE A 872 13.69 -15.84 -2.03
C ILE A 872 14.40 -16.46 -3.22
N LYS A 873 13.82 -17.52 -3.77
CA LYS A 873 14.32 -18.19 -4.97
C LYS A 873 13.16 -18.56 -5.88
N LEU A 874 13.18 -18.14 -7.14
CA LEU A 874 12.18 -18.55 -8.12
C LEU A 874 12.45 -20.00 -8.55
N LEU A 875 11.48 -20.90 -8.38
CA LEU A 875 11.64 -22.32 -8.70
C LEU A 875 11.07 -22.68 -10.07
N ALA A 876 9.85 -22.21 -10.37
CA ALA A 876 9.17 -22.54 -11.62
C ALA A 876 7.99 -21.59 -11.90
N ILE A 877 7.62 -21.49 -13.17
CA ILE A 877 6.36 -20.89 -13.63
C ILE A 877 5.53 -22.03 -14.23
N GLY A 878 4.36 -22.27 -13.67
CA GLY A 878 3.44 -23.31 -14.09
C GLY A 878 2.80 -23.04 -15.46
N PRO A 879 2.19 -24.07 -16.07
CA PRO A 879 1.41 -23.91 -17.29
C PRO A 879 0.20 -22.99 -17.06
N LEU A 880 -0.32 -22.42 -18.15
CA LEU A 880 -1.57 -21.67 -18.13
C LEU A 880 -2.74 -22.62 -17.82
N SER A 881 -3.58 -22.24 -16.86
CA SER A 881 -4.87 -22.88 -16.63
C SER A 881 -5.87 -22.38 -17.68
N GLU A 882 -6.28 -23.26 -18.60
CA GLU A 882 -7.26 -22.93 -19.65
C GLU A 882 -8.63 -22.52 -19.09
N GLN A 883 -8.97 -22.96 -17.87
CA GLN A 883 -10.26 -22.65 -17.24
C GLN A 883 -10.30 -21.26 -16.58
N THR A 884 -9.16 -20.77 -16.09
CA THR A 884 -9.10 -19.54 -15.28
C THR A 884 -8.28 -18.42 -15.94
N GLY A 885 -7.47 -18.73 -16.95
CA GLY A 885 -6.51 -17.79 -17.53
C GLY A 885 -5.34 -17.45 -16.60
N GLN A 886 -5.09 -18.28 -15.58
CA GLN A 886 -4.08 -18.03 -14.54
C GLN A 886 -2.90 -18.99 -14.63
N ARG A 887 -1.75 -18.58 -14.09
CA ARG A 887 -0.56 -19.41 -13.88
C ARG A 887 -0.21 -19.48 -12.41
N GLU A 888 0.41 -20.58 -12.02
CA GLU A 888 0.97 -20.78 -10.69
C GLU A 888 2.48 -20.53 -10.72
N VAL A 889 2.98 -19.60 -9.91
CA VAL A 889 4.40 -19.30 -9.78
C VAL A 889 4.92 -19.86 -8.45
N PHE A 890 5.97 -20.66 -8.52
CA PHE A 890 6.54 -21.36 -7.37
C PHE A 890 7.83 -20.68 -6.93
N TYR A 891 7.91 -20.35 -5.65
CA TYR A 891 9.08 -19.80 -4.99
C TYR A 891 9.53 -20.70 -3.84
N GLU A 892 10.80 -20.69 -3.52
CA GLU A 892 11.28 -21.06 -2.19
C GLU A 892 11.48 -19.76 -1.40
N MET A 893 10.96 -19.69 -0.18
CA MET A 893 11.10 -18.54 0.70
C MET A 893 11.50 -18.99 2.10
N ASN A 894 12.71 -18.62 2.53
CA ASN A 894 13.30 -19.06 3.81
C ASN A 894 13.29 -20.60 3.97
N GLY A 895 13.64 -21.33 2.91
CA GLY A 895 13.69 -22.79 2.86
C GLY A 895 12.33 -23.49 2.67
N GLU A 896 11.25 -22.73 2.42
CA GLU A 896 9.89 -23.25 2.32
C GLU A 896 9.28 -22.95 0.95
N VAL A 897 8.67 -23.95 0.31
CA VAL A 897 7.98 -23.73 -0.96
C VAL A 897 6.72 -22.88 -0.73
N ARG A 898 6.54 -21.90 -1.60
CA ARG A 898 5.40 -20.98 -1.67
C ARG A 898 4.91 -20.95 -3.10
N GLN A 899 3.61 -20.79 -3.24
CA GLN A 899 2.93 -20.68 -4.52
C GLN A 899 2.18 -19.35 -4.55
N VAL A 900 2.14 -18.74 -5.73
CA VAL A 900 1.39 -17.52 -6.02
C VAL A 900 0.66 -17.70 -7.34
N THR A 901 -0.66 -17.51 -7.32
CA THR A 901 -1.50 -17.51 -8.50
C THR A 901 -1.49 -16.12 -9.15
N VAL A 902 -1.31 -16.07 -10.48
CA VAL A 902 -1.16 -14.83 -11.26
C VAL A 902 -2.02 -14.92 -12.52
N ASP A 903 -2.78 -13.86 -12.82
CA ASP A 903 -3.52 -13.75 -14.09
C ASP A 903 -2.53 -13.52 -15.25
N ASP A 904 -2.60 -14.34 -16.30
CA ASP A 904 -1.77 -14.17 -17.51
C ASP A 904 -2.47 -13.21 -18.48
N MET A 905 -1.95 -11.99 -18.60
CA MET A 905 -2.53 -10.93 -19.45
C MET A 905 -2.26 -11.16 -20.95
N HIS A 906 -1.37 -12.08 -21.31
CA HIS A 906 -1.08 -12.45 -22.70
C HIS A 906 -1.94 -13.61 -23.17
N ALA A 907 -2.57 -14.33 -22.25
CA ALA A 907 -3.50 -15.39 -22.57
C ALA A 907 -4.77 -14.80 -23.20
N ALA A 908 -5.01 -15.12 -24.47
CA ALA A 908 -6.29 -14.84 -25.14
C ALA A 908 -7.37 -15.81 -24.64
N VAL A 909 -7.67 -15.80 -23.34
CA VAL A 909 -8.76 -16.57 -22.76
C VAL A 909 -9.93 -15.60 -22.59
N GLU A 910 -11.04 -15.86 -23.29
CA GLU A 910 -12.33 -15.26 -22.98
C GLU A 910 -12.76 -15.71 -21.59
N ASN A 911 -12.22 -15.07 -20.54
CA ASN A 911 -12.69 -15.26 -19.20
C ASN A 911 -14.14 -14.77 -19.15
N LYS A 912 -15.11 -15.69 -19.02
CA LYS A 912 -16.51 -15.36 -18.69
C LYS A 912 -16.59 -14.90 -17.23
N SER A 913 -15.96 -13.76 -16.93
CA SER A 913 -16.18 -13.02 -15.70
C SER A 913 -17.62 -12.48 -15.73
N ARG A 914 -18.46 -12.93 -14.80
CA ARG A 914 -19.82 -12.40 -14.66
C ARG A 914 -19.77 -11.01 -14.04
N LYS A 915 -20.57 -10.09 -14.57
CA LYS A 915 -20.71 -8.75 -14.03
C LYS A 915 -21.28 -8.85 -12.61
N LYS A 916 -20.72 -8.13 -11.63
CA LYS A 916 -21.28 -8.05 -10.28
C LYS A 916 -22.36 -6.97 -10.20
N ALA A 917 -23.38 -7.21 -9.38
CA ALA A 917 -24.41 -6.25 -9.06
C ALA A 917 -23.87 -5.15 -8.14
N ASP A 918 -24.19 -3.90 -8.46
CA ASP A 918 -23.90 -2.77 -7.58
C ASP A 918 -24.89 -2.75 -6.40
N LEU A 919 -24.37 -2.86 -5.17
CA LEU A 919 -25.18 -2.85 -3.95
C LEU A 919 -25.94 -1.52 -3.73
N GLY A 920 -25.48 -0.42 -4.33
CA GLY A 920 -26.15 0.87 -4.29
C GLY A 920 -27.31 1.01 -5.29
N ASP A 921 -27.43 0.10 -6.26
CA ASP A 921 -28.41 0.15 -7.34
C ASP A 921 -29.48 -0.94 -7.15
N SER A 922 -30.66 -0.54 -6.64
CA SER A 922 -31.76 -1.48 -6.40
C SER A 922 -32.30 -2.15 -7.67
N SER A 923 -31.97 -1.63 -8.85
CA SER A 923 -32.34 -2.24 -10.13
C SER A 923 -31.49 -3.46 -10.47
N GLN A 924 -30.41 -3.73 -9.75
CA GLN A 924 -29.51 -4.87 -10.01
C GLN A 924 -29.70 -5.95 -8.94
N VAL A 925 -30.13 -7.13 -9.37
CA VAL A 925 -30.32 -8.28 -8.49
C VAL A 925 -29.05 -9.13 -8.53
N GLY A 926 -28.28 -9.13 -7.46
CA GLY A 926 -27.08 -9.96 -7.32
C GLY A 926 -27.32 -11.28 -6.59
N ALA A 927 -26.46 -12.27 -6.80
CA ALA A 927 -26.43 -13.49 -6.03
C ALA A 927 -26.06 -13.18 -4.57
N PRO A 928 -26.85 -13.63 -3.58
CA PRO A 928 -26.59 -13.32 -2.17
C PRO A 928 -25.32 -14.01 -1.63
N MET A 929 -24.88 -15.11 -2.25
CA MET A 929 -23.71 -15.89 -1.90
C MET A 929 -23.28 -16.76 -3.09
N SER A 930 -22.10 -17.38 -3.03
CA SER A 930 -21.68 -18.34 -4.05
C SER A 930 -22.54 -19.60 -4.00
N GLY A 931 -22.94 -20.12 -5.16
CA GLY A 931 -23.81 -21.28 -5.30
C GLY A 931 -24.08 -21.65 -6.76
N VAL A 932 -25.02 -22.56 -6.99
CA VAL A 932 -25.45 -22.96 -8.33
C VAL A 932 -26.92 -22.57 -8.53
N VAL A 933 -27.24 -21.90 -9.63
CA VAL A 933 -28.62 -21.57 -9.98
C VAL A 933 -29.36 -22.85 -10.36
N VAL A 934 -30.31 -23.29 -9.54
CA VAL A 934 -31.08 -24.53 -9.77
C VAL A 934 -32.21 -24.29 -10.75
N GLU A 935 -32.88 -23.15 -10.63
CA GLU A 935 -34.11 -22.84 -11.36
C GLU A 935 -34.22 -21.33 -11.58
N LEU A 936 -34.62 -20.91 -12.79
CA LEU A 936 -35.01 -19.53 -13.07
C LEU A 936 -36.53 -19.43 -13.16
N ARG A 937 -37.13 -18.60 -12.30
CA ARG A 937 -38.58 -18.44 -12.20
C ARG A 937 -39.15 -17.30 -13.03
N VAL A 938 -38.27 -16.51 -13.63
CA VAL A 938 -38.62 -15.39 -14.49
C VAL A 938 -37.88 -15.48 -15.82
N LYS A 939 -38.43 -14.80 -16.81
CA LYS A 939 -37.84 -14.62 -18.14
C LYS A 939 -37.72 -13.13 -18.45
N GLU A 940 -36.83 -12.78 -19.35
CA GLU A 940 -36.68 -11.38 -19.79
C GLU A 940 -38.03 -10.82 -20.24
N GLY A 941 -38.34 -9.60 -19.80
CA GLY A 941 -39.63 -8.95 -20.02
C GLY A 941 -40.75 -9.39 -19.07
N SER A 942 -40.51 -10.24 -18.06
CA SER A 942 -41.53 -10.61 -17.07
C SER A 942 -41.81 -9.44 -16.12
N ASP A 943 -43.09 -9.20 -15.81
CA ASP A 943 -43.49 -8.29 -14.73
C ASP A 943 -43.32 -9.01 -13.38
N VAL A 944 -42.63 -8.36 -12.44
CA VAL A 944 -42.39 -8.87 -11.08
C VAL A 944 -42.82 -7.83 -10.06
N SER A 945 -43.41 -8.29 -8.95
CA SER A 945 -43.69 -7.49 -7.77
C SER A 945 -42.58 -7.63 -6.73
N LYS A 946 -42.41 -6.64 -5.86
CA LYS A 946 -41.49 -6.73 -4.72
C LYS A 946 -41.74 -8.02 -3.92
N GLY A 947 -40.69 -8.84 -3.77
CA GLY A 947 -40.74 -10.11 -3.05
C GLY A 947 -40.92 -11.34 -3.96
N ASP A 948 -41.34 -11.15 -5.21
CA ASP A 948 -41.54 -12.26 -6.15
C ASP A 948 -40.23 -13.02 -6.42
N PRO A 949 -40.28 -14.35 -6.53
CA PRO A 949 -39.09 -15.18 -6.73
C PRO A 949 -38.56 -15.04 -8.16
N ILE A 950 -37.27 -14.71 -8.30
CA ILE A 950 -36.53 -14.55 -9.55
C ILE A 950 -35.79 -15.84 -9.90
N ALA A 951 -35.06 -16.41 -8.95
CA ALA A 951 -34.24 -17.60 -9.14
C ALA A 951 -34.16 -18.42 -7.85
N ILE A 952 -33.85 -19.71 -7.97
CA ILE A 952 -33.47 -20.57 -6.85
C ILE A 952 -31.97 -20.84 -6.94
N LEU A 953 -31.26 -20.53 -5.88
CA LEU A 953 -29.85 -20.80 -5.70
C LEU A 953 -29.68 -21.98 -4.74
N SER A 954 -28.92 -23.00 -5.12
CA SER A 954 -28.46 -24.04 -4.20
C SER A 954 -27.07 -23.71 -3.69
N ALA A 955 -26.97 -23.55 -2.38
CA ALA A 955 -25.71 -23.36 -1.67
C ALA A 955 -25.76 -24.17 -0.36
N MET A 956 -24.68 -24.88 -0.04
CA MET A 956 -24.60 -25.68 1.20
C MET A 956 -25.75 -26.71 1.39
N LYS A 957 -26.26 -27.31 0.30
CA LYS A 957 -27.42 -28.25 0.31
C LYS A 957 -28.73 -27.60 0.78
N MET A 958 -28.79 -26.27 0.79
CA MET A 958 -30.01 -25.50 1.01
C MET A 958 -30.38 -24.76 -0.27
N GLU A 959 -31.66 -24.83 -0.63
CA GLU A 959 -32.23 -24.00 -1.69
C GLU A 959 -32.66 -22.66 -1.10
N MET A 960 -32.20 -21.58 -1.73
CA MET A 960 -32.52 -20.21 -1.35
C MET A 960 -33.19 -19.51 -2.51
N VAL A 961 -34.28 -18.82 -2.24
CA VAL A 961 -35.01 -18.03 -3.24
C VAL A 961 -34.39 -16.64 -3.31
N ILE A 962 -33.97 -16.24 -4.51
CA ILE A 962 -33.59 -14.88 -4.84
C ILE A 962 -34.86 -14.13 -5.23
N SER A 963 -35.21 -13.06 -4.51
CA SER A 963 -36.46 -12.31 -4.70
C SER A 963 -36.23 -10.91 -5.29
N ALA A 964 -37.25 -10.38 -5.96
CA ALA A 964 -37.25 -9.03 -6.52
C ALA A 964 -37.22 -7.95 -5.41
N PRO A 965 -36.24 -7.03 -5.39
CA PRO A 965 -36.14 -5.96 -4.38
C PRO A 965 -37.23 -4.88 -4.52
N HIS A 966 -37.76 -4.68 -5.72
CA HIS A 966 -38.88 -3.78 -6.02
C HIS A 966 -39.70 -4.30 -7.20
N SER A 967 -40.91 -3.75 -7.38
CA SER A 967 -41.73 -4.06 -8.55
C SER A 967 -41.15 -3.44 -9.82
N GLY A 968 -41.34 -4.08 -10.97
CA GLY A 968 -40.87 -3.62 -12.26
C GLY A 968 -40.82 -4.74 -13.28
N LYS A 969 -40.13 -4.49 -14.39
CA LYS A 969 -39.97 -5.46 -15.47
C LYS A 969 -38.56 -6.02 -15.49
N VAL A 970 -38.43 -7.34 -15.53
CA VAL A 970 -37.14 -8.02 -15.66
C VAL A 970 -36.53 -7.63 -17.00
N GLY A 971 -35.34 -7.02 -16.97
CA GLY A 971 -34.52 -6.72 -18.13
C GLY A 971 -33.73 -7.96 -18.57
N GLU A 972 -32.42 -7.79 -18.73
CA GLU A 972 -31.50 -8.87 -19.13
C GLU A 972 -31.23 -9.85 -17.99
N LEU A 973 -31.28 -11.15 -18.29
CA LEU A 973 -30.86 -12.25 -17.41
C LEU A 973 -29.38 -12.58 -17.68
N SER A 974 -28.54 -12.40 -16.67
CA SER A 974 -27.09 -12.61 -16.77
C SER A 974 -26.64 -14.03 -16.37
N VAL A 975 -27.59 -14.92 -16.06
CA VAL A 975 -27.37 -16.31 -15.64
C VAL A 975 -28.36 -17.26 -16.31
N LYS A 976 -27.99 -18.54 -16.36
CA LYS A 976 -28.82 -19.67 -16.79
C LYS A 976 -28.92 -20.71 -15.68
N GLU A 977 -29.89 -21.61 -15.79
CA GLU A 977 -29.96 -22.77 -14.90
C GLU A 977 -28.67 -23.60 -15.01
N SER A 978 -28.25 -24.17 -13.89
CA SER A 978 -26.96 -24.86 -13.67
C SER A 978 -25.71 -23.98 -13.71
N ASP A 979 -25.83 -22.66 -13.88
CA ASP A 979 -24.68 -21.77 -13.78
C ASP A 979 -24.16 -21.69 -12.34
N SER A 980 -22.84 -21.80 -12.18
CA SER A 980 -22.16 -21.42 -10.93
C SER A 980 -22.04 -19.90 -10.88
N VAL A 981 -22.41 -19.33 -9.73
CA VAL A 981 -22.34 -17.90 -9.45
C VAL A 981 -21.56 -17.66 -8.18
N ASP A 982 -20.79 -16.59 -8.14
CA ASP A 982 -20.16 -16.09 -6.93
C ASP A 982 -21.05 -15.06 -6.22
N GLY A 983 -20.73 -14.79 -4.95
CA GLY A 983 -21.37 -13.70 -4.22
C GLY A 983 -21.33 -12.38 -5.03
N GLN A 984 -22.50 -11.74 -5.12
CA GLN A 984 -22.79 -10.51 -5.88
C GLN A 984 -22.80 -10.65 -7.40
N ASP A 985 -22.62 -11.83 -7.99
CA ASP A 985 -22.77 -11.96 -9.45
C ASP A 985 -24.18 -11.55 -9.87
N LEU A 986 -24.29 -10.72 -10.91
CA LEU A 986 -25.55 -10.20 -11.40
C LEU A 986 -26.41 -11.35 -11.93
N ILE A 987 -27.60 -11.49 -11.37
CA ILE A 987 -28.63 -12.43 -11.81
C ILE A 987 -29.47 -11.78 -12.92
N CYS A 988 -30.02 -10.60 -12.64
CA CYS A 988 -30.79 -9.82 -13.60
C CYS A 988 -30.86 -8.34 -13.23
N LYS A 989 -31.37 -7.53 -14.16
CA LYS A 989 -31.81 -6.17 -13.88
C LYS A 989 -33.33 -6.07 -13.81
N ILE A 990 -33.86 -5.20 -12.96
CA ILE A 990 -35.28 -4.83 -12.90
C ILE A 990 -35.42 -3.38 -13.29
N VAL A 991 -36.02 -3.14 -14.46
CA VAL A 991 -36.34 -1.79 -14.94
C VAL A 991 -37.65 -1.36 -14.29
N LYS A 992 -37.69 -0.15 -13.75
CA LYS A 992 -38.90 0.42 -13.15
C LYS A 992 -39.99 0.68 -14.19
#